data_AF-A0A8C2DQF4-F1
#
_entry.id   AF-A0A8C2DQF4-F1
#
_cell.length_a   1.000
_cell.length_b   1.000
_cell.length_c   1.000
_cell.angle_alpha   90.00
_cell.angle_beta   90.00
_cell.angle_gamma   90.00
#
_symmetry.space_group_name_H-M   'P 1'
#
loop_
_entity.id
_entity.type
_entity.pdbx_description
1 polymer ?
#
loop_
_entity_poly.entity_id
_entity_poly.type
_entity_poly.pdbx_seq_one_letter_code
_entity_poly.pdbx_strand_id
1 'polypeptide(L)'
;MDNQIETALCCSDSISQTSVTISDFSDEILLNILRFIPSHDLMLNVSQVCQKLRILCLDKSLRAHVHLHKEYTANDDAVKQLLRNFSSDIQTLNLSGCYWLAGSTVDQVTRCKALVSLDLSGCRLTSVRLSHLLTSLRSLRSLALDVCPGFDLHHLSAEGKSALARLQELKQTLLTPSYGVVPCCSALRRLHLYLEASEGWREAGGCAQLMVGQSSVPHYQNLRWFSARLAPGEVNRTLLALYLAVFSMRVPEGLMGLVLSVPGPAPPRPVAMMALMESMASTVGNTVSALQLPRTWLDGAILGRVLAHGCPTYLNVSRCSSPGFNPLHVLLSAGRDLTPLQSLNLRGCGRGPLAESCGKGEEEMDAESVKSLTECCPHLIHLNLSATHYHHALPAGQDGHLCGALGRLTSLCSLALPVCALAQSPPAPVNTQDSNTDHSSRSLLLGLKKSSRIGVPTYRTATEVTVGQGEERQDRGLCIQPLLQGCPYLVELELIGAGFSSAMPRNEPAIRKDPAACRWSYNVGDSELAALGGMKFLRKLTLAHLPGVLKGTGLIKLVQGCKDLCVLSLANLGSLKTMNYMQTLLEALSHCTQLRDLRLEQPYFNANAAFFGALSQCHQLQRVCLVSRHGTFQPATVVSFMQSCADVIMCHMFMGGTLVACKTLQKTLLESFSITRPALSVVIYPLMHEDLANVIRGMPLCHLDEITLFKSRVAEEPIKQ
;
A
#
# COMPACT_ATOMS: atom_id res chain seq x y z
N MET A 1 66.17 54.99 -3.01
CA MET A 1 67.19 54.22 -2.30
C MET A 1 66.46 53.46 -1.21
N ASP A 2 65.76 52.39 -1.58
CA ASP A 2 66.29 51.07 -1.98
C ASP A 2 66.34 50.13 -0.77
N ASN A 3 65.72 48.97 -0.98
CA ASN A 3 66.00 47.67 -0.37
C ASN A 3 65.51 47.43 1.07
N GLN A 4 64.44 46.63 1.21
CA GLN A 4 64.40 45.15 1.33
C GLN A 4 64.48 44.75 2.82
N ILE A 5 63.33 44.40 3.43
CA ILE A 5 62.79 43.04 3.59
C ILE A 5 63.67 42.21 4.54
N GLU A 6 63.18 41.89 5.74
CA GLU A 6 62.64 40.56 6.09
C GLU A 6 62.46 40.42 7.62
N THR A 7 61.23 40.21 8.09
CA THR A 7 60.86 39.06 8.93
C THR A 7 59.34 39.02 9.04
N ALA A 8 58.77 37.99 8.41
CA ALA A 8 57.38 37.61 8.46
C ALA A 8 56.99 37.10 9.85
N LEU A 9 55.72 37.31 10.24
CA LEU A 9 54.79 36.28 10.73
C LEU A 9 53.53 36.92 11.33
N CYS A 10 52.44 36.85 10.56
CA CYS A 10 51.16 36.26 10.96
C CYS A 10 50.13 36.56 9.87
N CYS A 11 49.99 35.63 8.91
CA CYS A 11 48.83 35.57 8.03
C CYS A 11 47.59 35.36 8.91
N SER A 12 46.80 36.40 9.11
CA SER A 12 45.38 36.25 9.40
C SER A 12 44.67 36.08 8.05
N ASP A 13 44.62 34.83 7.56
CA ASP A 13 43.66 34.45 6.52
C ASP A 13 42.25 34.60 7.12
N SER A 14 41.70 35.80 7.00
CA SER A 14 40.28 36.03 7.16
C SER A 14 39.59 35.37 5.97
N ILE A 15 39.29 34.07 6.10
CA ILE A 15 38.34 33.39 5.22
C ILE A 15 36.99 34.08 5.44
N SER A 16 36.70 35.07 4.60
CA SER A 16 35.36 35.60 4.43
C SER A 16 34.47 34.41 4.06
N GLN A 17 33.62 33.96 4.99
CA GLN A 17 32.52 33.06 4.68
C GLN A 17 31.56 33.83 3.76
N THR A 18 31.83 33.82 2.47
CA THR A 18 30.89 34.27 1.44
C THR A 18 29.66 33.40 1.56
N SER A 19 28.58 33.97 2.09
CA SER A 19 27.30 33.29 2.20
C SER A 19 26.84 32.90 0.79
N VAL A 20 26.82 31.60 0.49
CA VAL A 20 26.29 31.09 -0.78
C VAL A 20 24.81 31.45 -0.85
N THR A 21 24.45 32.27 -1.83
CA THR A 21 23.08 32.68 -2.14
C THR A 21 22.49 31.78 -3.22
N ILE A 22 21.16 31.75 -3.34
CA ILE A 22 20.48 30.96 -4.38
C ILE A 22 20.89 31.36 -5.81
N SER A 23 21.40 32.59 -5.96
CA SER A 23 21.92 33.13 -7.20
C SER A 23 23.20 32.42 -7.67
N ASP A 24 23.93 31.79 -6.75
CA ASP A 24 25.23 31.16 -7.01
C ASP A 24 25.10 29.73 -7.58
N PHE A 25 23.93 29.10 -7.47
CA PHE A 25 23.66 27.80 -8.09
C PHE A 25 23.37 27.96 -9.59
N SER A 26 23.78 26.99 -10.42
CA SER A 26 23.39 26.98 -11.83
C SER A 26 21.90 26.75 -12.01
N ASP A 27 21.36 27.21 -13.13
CA ASP A 27 19.95 27.04 -13.48
C ASP A 27 19.56 25.55 -13.53
N GLU A 28 20.44 24.67 -14.02
CA GLU A 28 20.21 23.23 -14.05
C GLU A 28 20.04 22.61 -12.65
N ILE A 29 20.86 23.02 -11.69
CA ILE A 29 20.75 22.54 -10.31
C ILE A 29 19.44 23.03 -9.70
N LEU A 30 19.10 24.30 -9.91
CA LEU A 30 17.87 24.88 -9.40
C LEU A 30 16.64 24.20 -10.03
N LEU A 31 16.59 23.98 -11.34
CA LEU A 31 15.51 23.22 -11.98
C LEU A 31 15.38 21.80 -11.41
N ASN A 32 16.52 21.15 -11.15
CA ASN A 32 16.55 19.83 -10.53
C ASN A 32 16.08 19.81 -9.07
N ILE A 33 16.14 20.93 -8.35
CA ILE A 33 15.55 21.09 -7.01
C ILE A 33 14.05 21.41 -7.15
N LEU A 34 13.72 22.38 -8.00
CA LEU A 34 12.37 22.91 -8.19
C LEU A 34 11.37 21.85 -8.68
N ARG A 35 11.80 20.82 -9.43
CA ARG A 35 10.93 19.71 -9.85
C ARG A 35 10.31 18.90 -8.69
N PHE A 36 10.87 19.00 -7.48
CA PHE A 36 10.34 18.33 -6.29
C PHE A 36 9.37 19.21 -5.50
N ILE A 37 9.19 20.47 -5.89
CA ILE A 37 8.24 21.39 -5.27
C ILE A 37 6.88 21.24 -5.97
N PRO A 38 5.76 21.18 -5.22
CA PRO A 38 4.43 21.15 -5.79
C PRO A 38 4.20 22.25 -6.83
N SER A 39 3.59 21.92 -7.97
CA SER A 39 3.40 22.89 -9.06
C SER A 39 2.61 24.13 -8.64
N HIS A 40 1.70 24.00 -7.68
CA HIS A 40 0.95 25.15 -7.16
C HIS A 40 1.84 26.07 -6.29
N ASP A 41 2.69 25.50 -5.44
CA ASP A 41 3.60 26.22 -4.55
C ASP A 41 4.75 26.89 -5.32
N LEU A 42 5.30 26.16 -6.30
CA LEU A 42 6.27 26.66 -7.27
C LEU A 42 5.81 28.00 -7.88
N MET A 43 4.52 28.08 -8.22
CA MET A 43 3.95 29.21 -8.94
C MET A 43 3.46 30.33 -8.05
N LEU A 44 2.77 29.99 -6.96
CA LEU A 44 2.16 31.00 -6.11
C LEU A 44 3.17 31.60 -5.12
N ASN A 45 4.14 30.82 -4.66
CA ASN A 45 5.07 31.23 -3.61
C ASN A 45 6.51 31.33 -4.14
N VAL A 46 7.07 30.26 -4.71
CA VAL A 46 8.50 30.23 -5.10
C VAL A 46 8.83 31.25 -6.18
N SER A 47 7.94 31.44 -7.16
CA SER A 47 8.12 32.42 -8.23
C SER A 47 8.19 33.88 -7.73
N GLN A 48 7.70 34.16 -6.52
CA GLN A 48 7.66 35.49 -5.93
C GLN A 48 8.90 35.79 -5.08
N VAL A 49 9.77 34.81 -4.83
CA VAL A 49 10.93 34.97 -3.95
C VAL A 49 12.02 35.85 -4.58
N CYS A 50 12.35 35.62 -5.86
CA CYS A 50 13.31 36.46 -6.59
C CYS A 50 13.12 36.35 -8.11
N GLN A 51 13.74 37.29 -8.86
CA GLN A 51 13.65 37.32 -10.31
C GLN A 51 14.19 36.05 -10.99
N LYS A 52 15.29 35.47 -10.47
CA LYS A 52 15.88 34.24 -11.03
C LYS A 52 14.92 33.07 -10.93
N LEU A 53 14.39 32.81 -9.73
CA LEU A 53 13.38 31.77 -9.52
C LEU A 53 12.12 32.03 -10.35
N ARG A 54 11.67 33.29 -10.46
CA ARG A 54 10.54 33.65 -11.31
C ARG A 54 10.75 33.21 -12.76
N ILE A 55 11.96 33.37 -13.31
CA ILE A 55 12.29 32.96 -14.68
C ILE A 55 12.36 31.44 -14.78
N LEU A 56 13.03 30.77 -13.84
CA LEU A 56 13.16 29.29 -13.84
C LEU A 56 11.82 28.59 -13.70
N CYS A 57 10.93 29.15 -12.88
CA CYS A 57 9.55 28.72 -12.73
C CYS A 57 8.74 28.72 -14.04
N LEU A 58 9.14 29.53 -15.03
CA LEU A 58 8.54 29.56 -16.36
C LEU A 58 9.12 28.50 -17.31
N ASP A 59 10.11 27.72 -16.88
CA ASP A 59 10.70 26.69 -17.71
C ASP A 59 9.68 25.59 -18.07
N LYS A 60 9.81 25.08 -19.30
CA LYS A 60 8.89 24.06 -19.83
C LYS A 60 8.99 22.74 -19.08
N SER A 61 10.16 22.38 -18.56
CA SER A 61 10.38 21.15 -17.80
C SER A 61 9.55 21.10 -16.50
N LEU A 62 9.27 22.27 -15.90
CA LEU A 62 8.48 22.38 -14.68
C LEU A 62 6.97 22.55 -14.93
N ARG A 63 6.58 23.13 -16.08
CA ARG A 63 5.18 23.46 -16.38
C ARG A 63 4.46 22.43 -17.25
N ALA A 64 5.19 21.59 -17.98
CA ALA A 64 4.59 20.58 -18.86
C ALA A 64 3.88 19.46 -18.09
N HIS A 65 4.35 19.15 -16.87
CA HIS A 65 3.82 18.08 -16.02
C HIS A 65 3.35 18.63 -14.68
N VAL A 66 2.03 18.81 -14.55
CA VAL A 66 1.42 19.32 -13.32
C VAL A 66 0.80 18.16 -12.55
N HIS A 67 1.29 17.94 -11.34
CA HIS A 67 0.79 16.91 -10.42
C HIS A 67 0.16 17.59 -9.20
N LEU A 68 -1.16 17.42 -9.04
CA LEU A 68 -1.92 17.89 -7.87
C LEU A 68 -2.40 16.71 -6.99
N HIS A 69 -2.06 15.47 -7.37
CA HIS A 69 -2.28 14.30 -6.53
C HIS A 69 -1.56 14.46 -5.18
N LYS A 70 -2.30 14.31 -4.08
CA LYS A 70 -1.82 14.49 -2.69
C LYS A 70 -1.39 15.91 -2.33
N GLU A 71 -1.71 16.90 -3.17
CA GLU A 71 -1.54 18.32 -2.86
C GLU A 71 -2.76 18.84 -2.08
N TYR A 72 -2.93 18.36 -0.86
CA TYR A 72 -4.13 18.62 -0.05
C TYR A 72 -4.30 20.08 0.40
N THR A 73 -3.24 20.89 0.28
CA THR A 73 -3.25 22.33 0.55
C THR A 73 -3.85 23.15 -0.60
N ALA A 74 -3.93 22.59 -1.81
CA ALA A 74 -4.42 23.30 -2.99
C ALA A 74 -5.95 23.41 -2.97
N ASN A 75 -6.45 24.64 -2.82
CA ASN A 75 -7.88 24.95 -2.90
C ASN A 75 -8.34 25.26 -4.34
N ASP A 76 -9.65 25.43 -4.54
CA ASP A 76 -10.24 25.72 -5.86
C ASP A 76 -9.63 26.96 -6.53
N ASP A 77 -9.37 28.03 -5.78
CA ASP A 77 -8.88 29.28 -6.34
C ASP A 77 -7.42 29.19 -6.75
N ALA A 78 -6.58 28.54 -5.95
CA ALA A 78 -5.19 28.24 -6.27
C ALA A 78 -5.11 27.41 -7.57
N VAL A 79 -5.93 26.36 -7.70
CA VAL A 79 -5.95 25.52 -8.91
C VAL A 79 -6.47 26.30 -10.13
N LYS A 80 -7.53 27.12 -9.97
CA LYS A 80 -8.01 27.99 -11.06
C LYS A 80 -6.94 28.97 -11.52
N GLN A 81 -6.20 29.59 -10.59
CA GLN A 81 -5.12 30.52 -10.92
C GLN A 81 -3.98 29.80 -11.68
N LEU A 82 -3.57 28.61 -11.20
CA LEU A 82 -2.57 27.80 -11.88
C LEU A 82 -2.98 27.48 -13.33
N LEU A 83 -4.21 27.00 -13.53
CA LEU A 83 -4.71 26.63 -14.86
C LEU A 83 -4.89 27.86 -15.76
N ARG A 84 -5.26 29.02 -15.22
CA ARG A 84 -5.37 30.26 -15.98
C ARG A 84 -4.04 30.72 -16.55
N ASN A 85 -2.98 30.64 -15.75
CA ASN A 85 -1.68 31.21 -16.12
C ASN A 85 -0.91 30.34 -17.12
N PHE A 86 -1.07 29.02 -17.07
CA PHE A 86 -0.16 28.09 -17.78
C PHE A 86 -0.84 27.05 -18.66
N SER A 87 -2.16 27.14 -18.84
CA SER A 87 -2.92 26.15 -19.62
C SER A 87 -2.33 25.81 -21.00
N SER A 88 -1.71 26.76 -21.71
CA SER A 88 -1.16 26.51 -23.05
C SER A 88 -0.05 25.45 -23.07
N ASP A 89 0.71 25.31 -21.99
CA ASP A 89 1.97 24.54 -21.98
C ASP A 89 1.84 23.19 -21.27
N ILE A 90 0.74 22.97 -20.53
CA ILE A 90 0.50 21.74 -19.77
C ILE A 90 0.22 20.58 -20.74
N GLN A 91 1.07 19.55 -20.68
CA GLN A 91 0.95 18.32 -21.46
C GLN A 91 0.40 17.17 -20.62
N THR A 92 0.75 17.12 -19.33
CA THR A 92 0.24 16.14 -18.37
C THR A 92 -0.38 16.85 -17.18
N LEU A 93 -1.62 16.52 -16.86
CA LEU A 93 -2.32 17.04 -15.70
C LEU A 93 -2.88 15.89 -14.87
N ASN A 94 -2.40 15.75 -13.64
CA ASN A 94 -2.86 14.75 -12.70
C ASN A 94 -3.65 15.40 -11.54
N LEU A 95 -4.97 15.26 -11.56
CA LEU A 95 -5.91 15.64 -10.50
C LEU A 95 -6.42 14.42 -9.72
N SER A 96 -5.70 13.30 -9.76
CA SER A 96 -6.16 12.06 -9.14
C SER A 96 -6.30 12.21 -7.63
N GLY A 97 -7.46 11.81 -7.10
CA GLY A 97 -7.78 11.92 -5.69
C GLY A 97 -8.10 13.35 -5.23
N CYS A 98 -8.23 14.33 -6.12
CA CYS A 98 -8.65 15.70 -5.80
C CYS A 98 -10.19 15.80 -5.60
N TYR A 99 -10.75 14.95 -4.74
CA TYR A 99 -12.20 14.82 -4.52
C TYR A 99 -12.87 16.08 -3.93
N TRP A 100 -12.08 17.00 -3.39
CA TRP A 100 -12.55 18.24 -2.80
C TRP A 100 -12.73 19.37 -3.81
N LEU A 101 -12.14 19.26 -5.02
CA LEU A 101 -12.25 20.31 -6.02
C LEU A 101 -13.67 20.38 -6.60
N ALA A 102 -14.17 21.61 -6.75
CA ALA A 102 -15.46 21.86 -7.36
C ALA A 102 -15.45 21.54 -8.86
N GLY A 103 -16.63 21.16 -9.38
CA GLY A 103 -16.78 20.89 -10.82
C GLY A 103 -16.39 22.07 -11.72
N SER A 104 -16.62 23.31 -11.25
CA SER A 104 -16.25 24.54 -11.97
C SER A 104 -14.74 24.76 -12.07
N THR A 105 -13.97 24.18 -11.14
CA THR A 105 -12.49 24.15 -11.19
C THR A 105 -12.04 23.16 -12.24
N VAL A 106 -12.63 21.95 -12.27
CA VAL A 106 -12.37 20.94 -13.31
C VAL A 106 -12.72 21.47 -14.71
N ASP A 107 -13.76 22.29 -14.84
CA ASP A 107 -14.13 22.91 -16.12
C ASP A 107 -13.00 23.80 -16.71
N GLN A 108 -12.09 24.33 -15.88
CA GLN A 108 -10.94 25.12 -16.35
C GLN A 108 -9.91 24.29 -17.13
N VAL A 109 -9.94 22.96 -17.00
CA VAL A 109 -9.05 22.07 -17.76
C VAL A 109 -9.26 22.21 -19.27
N THR A 110 -10.44 22.65 -19.72
CA THR A 110 -10.72 22.96 -21.14
C THR A 110 -9.75 23.95 -21.79
N ARG A 111 -9.09 24.79 -20.99
CA ARG A 111 -8.08 25.74 -21.46
C ARG A 111 -6.79 25.04 -21.92
N CYS A 112 -6.52 23.83 -21.42
CA CYS A 112 -5.26 23.12 -21.64
C CYS A 112 -5.22 22.40 -23.00
N LYS A 113 -5.08 23.16 -24.09
CA LYS A 113 -5.20 22.61 -25.47
C LYS A 113 -4.06 21.65 -25.84
N ALA A 114 -2.89 21.79 -25.23
CA ALA A 114 -1.72 20.93 -25.46
C ALA A 114 -1.76 19.61 -24.68
N LEU A 115 -2.82 19.36 -23.90
CA LEU A 115 -2.89 18.23 -22.99
C LEU A 115 -2.91 16.88 -23.74
N VAL A 116 -2.01 16.00 -23.34
CA VAL A 116 -1.82 14.63 -23.87
C VAL A 116 -2.28 13.59 -22.85
N SER A 117 -2.06 13.83 -21.56
CA SER A 117 -2.48 12.94 -20.47
C SER A 117 -3.26 13.70 -19.40
N LEU A 118 -4.42 13.17 -19.03
CA LEU A 118 -5.32 13.74 -18.04
C LEU A 118 -5.80 12.67 -17.06
N ASP A 119 -5.51 12.84 -15.77
CA ASP A 119 -6.09 11.99 -14.72
C ASP A 119 -7.09 12.79 -13.88
N LEU A 120 -8.37 12.41 -13.96
CA LEU A 120 -9.50 12.94 -13.20
C LEU A 120 -10.10 11.90 -12.22
N SER A 121 -9.42 10.78 -11.95
CA SER A 121 -9.92 9.78 -11.01
C SER A 121 -10.15 10.41 -9.63
N GLY A 122 -11.29 10.14 -8.99
CA GLY A 122 -11.70 10.75 -7.73
C GLY A 122 -12.29 12.16 -7.85
N CYS A 123 -12.32 12.79 -9.04
CA CYS A 123 -12.99 14.08 -9.25
C CYS A 123 -14.49 13.91 -9.58
N ARG A 124 -15.30 14.92 -9.28
CA ARG A 124 -16.74 14.93 -9.60
C ARG A 124 -17.00 15.24 -11.07
N LEU A 125 -17.20 14.19 -11.87
CA LEU A 125 -17.40 14.29 -13.31
C LEU A 125 -18.81 13.82 -13.74
N THR A 126 -19.50 14.61 -14.56
CA THR A 126 -20.75 14.24 -15.23
C THR A 126 -20.50 13.95 -16.71
N SER A 127 -21.40 13.23 -17.38
CA SER A 127 -21.28 12.94 -18.82
C SER A 127 -21.23 14.20 -19.67
N VAL A 128 -22.05 15.21 -19.34
CA VAL A 128 -22.07 16.52 -20.03
C VAL A 128 -20.73 17.26 -19.84
N ARG A 129 -20.18 17.27 -18.62
CA ARG A 129 -18.88 17.90 -18.36
C ARG A 129 -17.76 17.20 -19.13
N LEU A 130 -17.76 15.86 -19.14
CA LEU A 130 -16.80 15.08 -19.92
C LEU A 130 -16.90 15.41 -21.42
N SER A 131 -18.10 15.50 -21.98
CA SER A 131 -18.36 15.88 -23.38
C SER A 131 -17.71 17.23 -23.72
N HIS A 132 -17.92 18.24 -22.87
CA HIS A 132 -17.34 19.58 -23.03
C HIS A 132 -15.81 19.57 -22.94
N LEU A 133 -15.24 18.83 -21.97
CA LEU A 133 -13.79 18.64 -21.85
C LEU A 133 -13.20 18.01 -23.11
N LEU A 134 -13.74 16.89 -23.57
CA LEU A 134 -13.22 16.14 -24.71
C LEU A 134 -13.28 16.91 -26.03
N THR A 135 -14.32 17.74 -26.21
CA THR A 135 -14.45 18.60 -27.41
C THR A 135 -13.31 19.63 -27.49
N SER A 136 -12.80 20.07 -26.32
CA SER A 136 -11.69 21.01 -26.21
C SER A 136 -10.30 20.37 -26.32
N LEU A 137 -10.15 19.14 -25.82
CA LEU A 137 -8.85 18.48 -25.63
C LEU A 137 -8.48 17.59 -26.81
N ARG A 138 -8.17 18.21 -27.96
CA ARG A 138 -7.92 17.49 -29.21
C ARG A 138 -6.63 16.68 -29.21
N SER A 139 -5.65 16.97 -28.36
CA SER A 139 -4.37 16.25 -28.33
C SER A 139 -4.35 15.07 -27.36
N LEU A 140 -5.45 14.82 -26.65
CA LEU A 140 -5.50 13.82 -25.59
C LEU A 140 -5.23 12.40 -26.12
N ARG A 141 -4.45 11.63 -25.36
CA ARG A 141 -4.07 10.23 -25.64
C ARG A 141 -4.24 9.32 -24.42
N SER A 142 -4.15 9.87 -23.21
CA SER A 142 -4.34 9.15 -21.96
C SER A 142 -5.40 9.85 -21.11
N LEU A 143 -6.39 9.09 -20.63
CA LEU A 143 -7.48 9.60 -19.80
C LEU A 143 -7.72 8.66 -18.62
N ALA A 144 -7.84 9.22 -17.41
CA ALA A 144 -8.38 8.52 -16.25
C ALA A 144 -9.62 9.22 -15.70
N LEU A 145 -10.67 8.47 -15.38
CA LEU A 145 -11.93 9.04 -14.88
C LEU A 145 -12.72 8.05 -14.01
N ASP A 146 -13.71 8.57 -13.28
CA ASP A 146 -14.66 7.76 -12.54
C ASP A 146 -16.03 7.77 -13.24
N VAL A 147 -16.63 6.59 -13.41
CA VAL A 147 -17.95 6.37 -13.98
C VAL A 147 -18.93 6.19 -12.83
N CYS A 148 -19.58 7.29 -12.46
CA CYS A 148 -20.56 7.35 -11.38
C CYS A 148 -21.97 6.90 -11.83
N PRO A 149 -22.87 6.55 -10.89
CA PRO A 149 -24.29 6.41 -11.18
C PRO A 149 -24.85 7.67 -11.88
N GLY A 150 -25.66 7.47 -12.93
CA GLY A 150 -26.18 8.56 -13.76
C GLY A 150 -25.27 9.00 -14.91
N PHE A 151 -24.11 8.35 -15.10
CA PHE A 151 -23.32 8.52 -16.32
C PHE A 151 -24.02 7.91 -17.53
N ASP A 152 -24.14 8.69 -18.60
CA ASP A 152 -24.69 8.23 -19.88
C ASP A 152 -23.76 8.60 -21.05
N LEU A 153 -23.35 7.59 -21.81
CA LEU A 153 -22.52 7.73 -23.01
C LEU A 153 -23.24 8.49 -24.14
N HIS A 154 -24.57 8.47 -24.19
CA HIS A 154 -25.34 9.15 -25.23
C HIS A 154 -25.28 10.68 -25.11
N HIS A 155 -24.97 11.20 -23.92
CA HIS A 155 -24.77 12.63 -23.69
C HIS A 155 -23.42 13.16 -24.24
N LEU A 156 -22.55 12.28 -24.75
CA LEU A 156 -21.31 12.69 -25.41
C LEU A 156 -21.59 13.16 -26.84
N SER A 157 -21.04 14.32 -27.19
CA SER A 157 -21.07 14.85 -28.56
C SER A 157 -20.31 13.95 -29.53
N ALA A 158 -20.55 14.14 -30.84
CA ALA A 158 -19.81 13.42 -31.88
C ALA A 158 -18.29 13.70 -31.79
N GLU A 159 -17.92 14.96 -31.51
CA GLU A 159 -16.54 15.40 -31.29
C GLU A 159 -15.94 14.73 -30.04
N GLY A 160 -16.72 14.63 -28.96
CA GLY A 160 -16.30 13.95 -27.74
C GLY A 160 -16.02 12.46 -27.98
N LYS A 161 -16.91 11.76 -28.70
CA LYS A 161 -16.71 10.36 -29.10
C LYS A 161 -15.49 10.19 -30.02
N SER A 162 -15.29 11.11 -30.96
CA SER A 162 -14.09 11.14 -31.82
C SER A 162 -12.80 11.37 -31.03
N ALA A 163 -12.84 12.17 -29.96
CA ALA A 163 -11.72 12.33 -29.05
C ALA A 163 -11.38 11.03 -28.31
N LEU A 164 -12.40 10.31 -27.80
CA LEU A 164 -12.23 9.01 -27.15
C LEU A 164 -11.65 7.95 -28.10
N ALA A 165 -12.06 7.95 -29.36
CA ALA A 165 -11.58 6.99 -30.36
C ALA A 165 -10.05 7.04 -30.58
N ARG A 166 -9.41 8.16 -30.25
CA ARG A 166 -7.96 8.38 -30.40
C ARG A 166 -7.15 8.08 -29.14
N LEU A 167 -7.82 7.75 -28.03
CA LEU A 167 -7.13 7.41 -26.79
C LEU A 167 -6.33 6.11 -26.95
N GLN A 168 -5.09 6.16 -26.47
CA GLN A 168 -4.19 5.02 -26.41
C GLN A 168 -4.20 4.39 -25.02
N GLU A 169 -4.52 5.16 -23.99
CA GLU A 169 -4.61 4.69 -22.61
C GLU A 169 -5.87 5.20 -21.93
N LEU A 170 -6.56 4.29 -21.25
CA LEU A 170 -7.76 4.59 -20.49
C LEU A 170 -7.69 3.89 -19.14
N LYS A 171 -7.89 4.67 -18.09
CA LYS A 171 -8.17 4.18 -16.75
C LYS A 171 -9.59 4.59 -16.36
N GLN A 172 -10.40 3.64 -15.91
CA GLN A 172 -11.74 3.95 -15.45
C GLN A 172 -12.07 3.24 -14.14
N THR A 173 -12.58 4.02 -13.19
CA THR A 173 -13.18 3.53 -11.96
C THR A 173 -14.68 3.37 -12.16
N LEU A 174 -15.21 2.16 -12.09
CA LEU A 174 -16.61 1.86 -12.36
C LEU A 174 -17.36 1.72 -11.04
N LEU A 175 -18.17 2.73 -10.69
CA LEU A 175 -19.05 2.73 -9.51
C LEU A 175 -20.46 2.19 -9.83
N THR A 176 -20.73 1.93 -11.12
CA THR A 176 -21.99 1.38 -11.64
C THR A 176 -21.69 0.32 -12.71
N PRO A 177 -22.50 -0.76 -12.83
CA PRO A 177 -22.26 -1.82 -13.81
C PRO A 177 -22.49 -1.32 -15.25
N SER A 178 -21.41 -0.89 -15.92
CA SER A 178 -21.43 -0.43 -17.30
C SER A 178 -20.08 -0.65 -18.01
N TYR A 179 -20.07 -0.47 -19.34
CA TYR A 179 -18.83 -0.41 -20.12
C TYR A 179 -18.11 0.96 -20.04
N GLY A 180 -18.70 1.93 -19.34
CA GLY A 180 -18.20 3.30 -19.29
C GLY A 180 -17.98 3.88 -20.68
N VAL A 181 -16.78 4.39 -20.95
CA VAL A 181 -16.41 4.99 -22.24
C VAL A 181 -15.65 4.05 -23.19
N VAL A 182 -15.36 2.82 -22.74
CA VAL A 182 -14.53 1.86 -23.49
C VAL A 182 -15.07 1.56 -24.90
N PRO A 183 -16.39 1.43 -25.13
CA PRO A 183 -16.90 1.15 -26.47
C PRO A 183 -16.55 2.22 -27.51
N CYS A 184 -16.29 3.46 -27.07
CA CYS A 184 -15.86 4.55 -27.95
C CYS A 184 -14.34 4.59 -28.21
N CYS A 185 -13.54 3.73 -27.58
CA CYS A 185 -12.08 3.79 -27.60
C CYS A 185 -11.48 2.74 -28.55
N SER A 186 -11.42 3.02 -29.87
CA SER A 186 -10.95 2.05 -30.88
C SER A 186 -9.43 1.93 -31.01
N ALA A 187 -8.67 2.98 -30.65
CA ALA A 187 -7.20 2.99 -30.71
C ALA A 187 -6.50 2.52 -29.42
N LEU A 188 -7.25 1.93 -28.48
CA LEU A 188 -6.78 1.66 -27.13
C LEU A 188 -5.65 0.61 -27.10
N ARG A 189 -4.54 0.98 -26.45
CA ARG A 189 -3.39 0.10 -26.21
C ARG A 189 -3.29 -0.34 -24.75
N ARG A 190 -3.74 0.47 -23.81
CA ARG A 190 -3.72 0.17 -22.36
C ARG A 190 -5.08 0.43 -21.73
N LEU A 191 -5.64 -0.59 -21.08
CA LEU A 191 -6.90 -0.49 -20.34
C LEU A 191 -6.66 -0.85 -18.87
N HIS A 192 -7.04 0.07 -17.98
CA HIS A 192 -7.00 -0.11 -16.54
C HIS A 192 -8.40 0.04 -15.95
N LEU A 193 -8.90 -1.01 -15.30
CA LEU A 193 -10.24 -1.05 -14.71
C LEU A 193 -10.15 -1.13 -13.20
N TYR A 194 -10.95 -0.30 -12.52
CA TYR A 194 -11.13 -0.36 -11.08
C TYR A 194 -12.63 -0.56 -10.80
N LEU A 195 -13.06 -1.78 -10.49
CA LEU A 195 -14.46 -2.17 -10.39
C LEU A 195 -14.95 -2.06 -8.94
N GLU A 196 -15.81 -1.08 -8.67
CA GLU A 196 -16.32 -0.73 -7.34
C GLU A 196 -17.85 -0.59 -7.33
N ALA A 197 -18.54 -1.30 -8.24
CA ALA A 197 -19.98 -1.26 -8.31
C ALA A 197 -20.61 -1.86 -7.04
N SER A 198 -21.72 -1.24 -6.59
CA SER A 198 -22.48 -1.67 -5.42
C SER A 198 -23.28 -2.96 -5.69
N GLU A 199 -23.53 -3.76 -4.65
CA GLU A 199 -24.44 -4.92 -4.73
C GLU A 199 -25.92 -4.53 -4.75
N GLY A 200 -26.24 -3.28 -4.38
CA GLY A 200 -27.62 -2.75 -4.34
C GLY A 200 -28.31 -2.63 -5.70
N TRP A 201 -27.59 -2.83 -6.81
CA TRP A 201 -28.13 -2.87 -8.16
C TRP A 201 -28.97 -4.14 -8.46
N ARG A 202 -29.21 -4.97 -7.45
CA ARG A 202 -30.21 -6.05 -7.44
C ARG A 202 -31.63 -5.46 -7.32
N GLU A 203 -32.06 -4.63 -8.26
CA GLU A 203 -33.49 -4.33 -8.38
C GLU A 203 -34.20 -5.56 -8.99
N ALA A 204 -35.18 -6.09 -8.26
CA ALA A 204 -36.18 -7.09 -8.68
C ALA A 204 -35.69 -8.21 -9.64
N GLY A 205 -34.88 -9.14 -9.15
CA GLY A 205 -34.77 -10.49 -9.74
C GLY A 205 -33.95 -10.65 -11.04
N GLY A 206 -33.25 -9.62 -11.51
CA GLY A 206 -32.35 -9.73 -12.66
C GLY A 206 -30.90 -10.11 -12.29
N CYS A 207 -30.25 -10.95 -13.11
CA CYS A 207 -28.78 -10.93 -13.21
C CYS A 207 -28.33 -9.50 -13.50
N ALA A 208 -27.15 -9.07 -13.04
CA ALA A 208 -26.59 -7.75 -13.32
C ALA A 208 -26.53 -7.49 -14.84
N GLN A 209 -27.63 -6.99 -15.40
CA GLN A 209 -27.71 -6.54 -16.78
C GLN A 209 -27.01 -5.20 -16.80
N LEU A 210 -26.06 -5.05 -17.74
CA LEU A 210 -25.53 -3.74 -18.07
C LEU A 210 -26.71 -2.80 -18.29
N MET A 211 -26.67 -1.60 -17.72
CA MET A 211 -27.71 -0.59 -17.89
C MET A 211 -28.16 -0.56 -19.37
N VAL A 212 -29.42 -0.95 -19.60
CA VAL A 212 -30.02 -1.19 -20.92
C VAL A 212 -29.96 0.12 -21.71
N GLY A 213 -29.05 0.19 -22.69
CA GLY A 213 -28.73 1.39 -23.45
C GLY A 213 -27.27 1.51 -23.89
N GLN A 214 -26.38 0.68 -23.32
CA GLN A 214 -24.93 0.69 -23.59
C GLN A 214 -24.46 -0.60 -24.32
N SER A 215 -25.20 -1.04 -25.35
CA SER A 215 -25.01 -2.31 -26.08
C SER A 215 -23.86 -2.33 -27.09
N SER A 216 -22.96 -1.34 -27.07
CA SER A 216 -21.79 -1.33 -27.96
C SER A 216 -20.66 -2.17 -27.36
N VAL A 217 -20.22 -3.17 -28.14
CA VAL A 217 -19.15 -4.09 -27.71
C VAL A 217 -17.80 -3.35 -27.75
N PRO A 218 -16.99 -3.42 -26.68
CA PRO A 218 -15.62 -2.90 -26.68
C PRO A 218 -14.74 -3.47 -27.80
N HIS A 219 -13.76 -2.68 -28.26
CA HIS A 219 -12.81 -3.09 -29.31
C HIS A 219 -11.40 -3.25 -28.73
N TYR A 220 -10.84 -4.46 -28.73
CA TYR A 220 -9.52 -4.75 -28.15
C TYR A 220 -8.41 -5.03 -29.19
N GLN A 221 -8.63 -4.73 -30.47
CA GLN A 221 -7.70 -5.09 -31.54
C GLN A 221 -6.26 -4.61 -31.31
N ASN A 222 -6.08 -3.43 -30.72
CA ASN A 222 -4.77 -2.81 -30.50
C ASN A 222 -4.25 -2.96 -29.06
N LEU A 223 -4.96 -3.73 -28.22
CA LEU A 223 -4.71 -3.75 -26.78
C LEU A 223 -3.44 -4.54 -26.46
N ARG A 224 -2.47 -3.87 -25.84
CA ARG A 224 -1.21 -4.45 -25.36
C ARG A 224 -1.17 -4.64 -23.84
N TRP A 225 -2.05 -3.97 -23.11
CA TRP A 225 -2.14 -4.08 -21.66
C TRP A 225 -3.59 -4.10 -21.20
N PHE A 226 -3.94 -5.11 -20.42
CA PHE A 226 -5.22 -5.19 -19.72
C PHE A 226 -4.98 -5.38 -18.23
N SER A 227 -5.54 -4.49 -17.41
CA SER A 227 -5.54 -4.68 -15.96
C SER A 227 -6.91 -4.39 -15.37
N ALA A 228 -7.31 -5.19 -14.39
CA ALA A 228 -8.55 -5.02 -13.67
C ALA A 228 -8.34 -5.31 -12.18
N ARG A 229 -8.75 -4.38 -11.34
CA ARG A 229 -8.84 -4.57 -9.89
C ARG A 229 -10.30 -4.49 -9.47
N LEU A 230 -10.70 -5.43 -8.61
CA LEU A 230 -12.08 -5.57 -8.19
C LEU A 230 -12.22 -5.28 -6.69
N ALA A 231 -13.29 -4.60 -6.30
CA ALA A 231 -13.84 -4.73 -4.97
C ALA A 231 -14.51 -6.11 -4.80
N PRO A 232 -14.57 -6.65 -3.56
CA PRO A 232 -15.35 -7.86 -3.28
C PRO A 232 -16.81 -7.65 -3.65
N GLY A 233 -17.42 -8.64 -4.31
CA GLY A 233 -18.81 -8.61 -4.73
C GLY A 233 -19.08 -9.54 -5.91
N GLU A 234 -20.32 -9.96 -6.08
CA GLU A 234 -20.77 -10.69 -7.27
C GLU A 234 -20.91 -9.76 -8.47
N VAL A 235 -21.44 -8.55 -8.28
CA VAL A 235 -21.64 -7.57 -9.36
C VAL A 235 -20.32 -7.26 -10.06
N ASN A 236 -19.25 -7.01 -9.30
CA ASN A 236 -17.92 -6.73 -9.86
C ASN A 236 -17.30 -7.94 -10.57
N ARG A 237 -17.56 -9.17 -10.09
CA ARG A 237 -17.11 -10.40 -10.75
C ARG A 237 -17.81 -10.62 -12.09
N THR A 238 -19.13 -10.42 -12.12
CA THR A 238 -19.93 -10.50 -13.35
C THR A 238 -19.50 -9.41 -14.33
N LEU A 239 -19.26 -8.18 -13.85
CA LEU A 239 -18.77 -7.09 -14.70
C LEU A 239 -17.41 -7.43 -15.32
N LEU A 240 -16.45 -7.96 -14.53
CA LEU A 240 -15.18 -8.42 -15.09
C LEU A 240 -15.39 -9.51 -16.16
N ALA A 241 -16.27 -10.48 -15.91
CA ALA A 241 -16.56 -11.53 -16.87
C ALA A 241 -17.09 -10.96 -18.20
N LEU A 242 -17.92 -9.91 -18.17
CA LEU A 242 -18.39 -9.20 -19.35
C LEU A 242 -17.25 -8.52 -20.11
N TYR A 243 -16.35 -7.82 -19.42
CA TYR A 243 -15.16 -7.22 -20.04
C TYR A 243 -14.24 -8.26 -20.68
N LEU A 244 -14.11 -9.44 -20.06
CA LEU A 244 -13.28 -10.53 -20.56
C LEU A 244 -13.93 -11.31 -21.70
N ALA A 245 -15.27 -11.39 -21.75
CA ALA A 245 -15.99 -12.08 -22.81
C ALA A 245 -15.69 -11.51 -24.19
N VAL A 246 -15.38 -10.21 -24.28
CA VAL A 246 -14.98 -9.52 -25.51
C VAL A 246 -13.74 -10.15 -26.16
N PHE A 247 -12.81 -10.70 -25.37
CA PHE A 247 -11.64 -11.40 -25.93
C PHE A 247 -12.01 -12.64 -26.75
N SER A 248 -13.20 -13.22 -26.53
CA SER A 248 -13.69 -14.35 -27.33
C SER A 248 -14.09 -13.94 -28.75
N MET A 249 -14.42 -12.66 -28.96
CA MET A 249 -14.73 -12.14 -30.30
C MET A 249 -13.46 -11.93 -31.12
N ARG A 250 -12.40 -11.41 -30.48
CA ARG A 250 -11.10 -11.20 -31.11
C ARG A 250 -10.01 -11.11 -30.05
N VAL A 251 -9.04 -12.02 -30.12
CA VAL A 251 -7.86 -12.03 -29.24
C VAL A 251 -6.86 -10.98 -29.76
N PRO A 252 -6.36 -10.04 -28.93
CA PRO A 252 -5.34 -9.10 -29.34
C PRO A 252 -4.03 -9.82 -29.64
N GLU A 253 -3.30 -9.33 -30.64
CA GLU A 253 -1.94 -9.77 -30.96
C GLU A 253 -0.93 -8.98 -30.09
N GLY A 254 0.00 -9.66 -29.43
CA GLY A 254 1.08 -9.01 -28.69
C GLY A 254 0.66 -8.37 -27.36
N LEU A 255 -0.20 -9.03 -26.60
CA LEU A 255 -0.55 -8.61 -25.23
C LEU A 255 0.68 -8.75 -24.31
N MET A 256 1.23 -7.63 -23.87
CA MET A 256 2.45 -7.57 -23.04
C MET A 256 2.15 -7.63 -21.54
N GLY A 257 0.90 -7.36 -21.13
CA GLY A 257 0.53 -7.38 -19.73
C GLY A 257 -0.93 -7.76 -19.49
N LEU A 258 -1.14 -8.72 -18.59
CA LEU A 258 -2.46 -9.14 -18.12
C LEU A 258 -2.44 -9.20 -16.59
N VAL A 259 -3.10 -8.24 -15.94
CA VAL A 259 -3.03 -8.07 -14.48
C VAL A 259 -4.43 -8.04 -13.87
N LEU A 260 -4.86 -9.16 -13.28
CA LEU A 260 -6.19 -9.35 -12.72
C LEU A 260 -6.13 -9.52 -11.19
N SER A 261 -6.47 -8.45 -10.47
CA SER A 261 -6.53 -8.42 -9.01
C SER A 261 -7.95 -8.68 -8.52
N VAL A 262 -8.29 -9.95 -8.28
CA VAL A 262 -9.61 -10.39 -7.84
C VAL A 262 -9.58 -10.80 -6.37
N PRO A 263 -10.21 -10.04 -5.45
CA PRO A 263 -10.37 -10.49 -4.07
C PRO A 263 -11.45 -11.57 -3.99
N GLY A 264 -11.16 -12.67 -3.31
CA GLY A 264 -12.12 -13.76 -3.08
C GLY A 264 -12.24 -14.73 -4.27
N PRO A 265 -13.42 -15.37 -4.46
CA PRO A 265 -13.59 -16.37 -5.51
C PRO A 265 -13.50 -15.74 -6.91
N ALA A 266 -12.64 -16.31 -7.75
CA ALA A 266 -12.48 -15.86 -9.12
C ALA A 266 -13.77 -16.09 -9.94
N PRO A 267 -14.02 -15.26 -10.98
CA PRO A 267 -15.06 -15.57 -11.94
C PRO A 267 -14.73 -16.87 -12.71
N PRO A 268 -15.73 -17.48 -13.39
CA PRO A 268 -15.48 -18.59 -14.30
C PRO A 268 -14.40 -18.23 -15.31
N ARG A 269 -13.51 -19.20 -15.59
CA ARG A 269 -12.42 -19.01 -16.54
C ARG A 269 -12.99 -18.68 -17.93
N PRO A 270 -12.61 -17.56 -18.57
CA PRO A 270 -13.08 -17.22 -19.90
C PRO A 270 -12.66 -18.28 -20.92
N VAL A 271 -13.52 -18.55 -21.90
CA VAL A 271 -13.23 -19.50 -22.99
C VAL A 271 -12.00 -19.05 -23.79
N ALA A 272 -11.86 -17.75 -24.02
CA ALA A 272 -10.72 -17.16 -24.74
C ALA A 272 -9.38 -17.23 -23.99
N MET A 273 -9.34 -17.70 -22.74
CA MET A 273 -8.14 -17.67 -21.91
C MET A 273 -6.96 -18.45 -22.52
N MET A 274 -7.21 -19.61 -23.11
CA MET A 274 -6.14 -20.38 -23.77
C MET A 274 -5.57 -19.65 -24.98
N ALA A 275 -6.44 -19.10 -25.83
CA ALA A 275 -6.03 -18.33 -26.99
C ALA A 275 -5.30 -17.02 -26.59
N LEU A 276 -5.70 -16.38 -25.49
CA LEU A 276 -4.99 -15.24 -24.91
C LEU A 276 -3.57 -15.61 -24.48
N MET A 277 -3.43 -16.70 -23.73
CA MET A 277 -2.11 -17.19 -23.29
C MET A 277 -1.23 -17.58 -24.48
N GLU A 278 -1.81 -18.18 -25.51
CA GLU A 278 -1.11 -18.53 -26.74
C GLU A 278 -0.67 -17.29 -27.52
N SER A 279 -1.50 -16.24 -27.61
CA SER A 279 -1.10 -14.95 -28.20
C SER A 279 0.05 -14.30 -27.42
N MET A 280 0.00 -14.35 -26.08
CA MET A 280 1.08 -13.86 -25.22
C MET A 280 2.38 -14.64 -25.41
N ALA A 281 2.29 -15.94 -25.69
CA ALA A 281 3.44 -16.82 -25.93
C ALA A 281 3.99 -16.74 -27.37
N SER A 282 3.14 -16.54 -28.38
CA SER A 282 3.51 -16.64 -29.80
C SER A 282 4.23 -15.40 -30.36
N THR A 283 4.26 -14.30 -29.62
CA THR A 283 4.79 -13.03 -30.13
C THR A 283 6.31 -13.02 -30.11
N VAL A 284 6.94 -13.53 -31.18
CA VAL A 284 8.40 -13.52 -31.37
C VAL A 284 8.95 -12.10 -31.19
N GLY A 285 9.80 -11.91 -30.18
CA GLY A 285 10.47 -10.64 -29.87
C GLY A 285 9.79 -9.74 -28.83
N ASN A 286 8.59 -10.07 -28.33
CA ASN A 286 7.94 -9.32 -27.24
C ASN A 286 7.73 -10.22 -26.01
N THR A 287 8.57 -10.05 -24.99
CA THR A 287 8.40 -10.72 -23.69
C THR A 287 7.23 -10.14 -22.92
N VAL A 288 6.43 -11.01 -22.31
CA VAL A 288 5.40 -10.59 -21.33
C VAL A 288 6.08 -9.79 -20.22
N SER A 289 5.65 -8.56 -20.03
CA SER A 289 6.22 -7.65 -19.03
C SER A 289 5.63 -7.88 -17.63
N ALA A 290 4.33 -8.19 -17.56
CA ALA A 290 3.59 -8.33 -16.30
C ALA A 290 2.49 -9.40 -16.40
N LEU A 291 2.46 -10.29 -15.41
CA LEU A 291 1.42 -11.33 -15.30
C LEU A 291 0.85 -11.41 -13.89
N GLN A 292 -0.46 -11.29 -13.77
CA GLN A 292 -1.24 -11.62 -12.58
C GLN A 292 -2.58 -12.22 -12.98
N LEU A 293 -2.85 -13.43 -12.53
CA LEU A 293 -4.10 -14.14 -12.82
C LEU A 293 -4.80 -14.57 -11.52
N PRO A 294 -6.13 -14.73 -11.54
CA PRO A 294 -6.85 -15.26 -10.39
C PRO A 294 -6.37 -16.67 -10.05
N ARG A 295 -6.36 -17.03 -8.75
CA ARG A 295 -5.89 -18.32 -8.22
C ARG A 295 -6.30 -19.54 -9.04
N THR A 296 -7.56 -19.61 -9.47
CA THR A 296 -8.13 -20.79 -10.13
C THR A 296 -7.83 -20.87 -11.63
N TRP A 297 -7.18 -19.85 -12.22
CA TRP A 297 -6.94 -19.80 -13.66
C TRP A 297 -5.53 -20.19 -14.06
N LEU A 298 -4.59 -20.14 -13.11
CA LEU A 298 -3.20 -20.47 -13.35
C LEU A 298 -2.94 -21.94 -13.02
N ASP A 299 -2.28 -22.63 -13.95
CA ASP A 299 -1.73 -23.97 -13.75
C ASP A 299 -0.28 -24.01 -14.28
N GLY A 300 0.42 -25.12 -14.01
CA GLY A 300 1.83 -25.28 -14.40
C GLY A 300 2.05 -25.25 -15.91
N ALA A 301 1.08 -25.71 -16.70
CA ALA A 301 1.19 -25.72 -18.16
C ALA A 301 1.07 -24.31 -18.74
N ILE A 302 0.14 -23.49 -18.23
CA ILE A 302 -0.03 -22.09 -18.65
C ILE A 302 1.19 -21.27 -18.25
N LEU A 303 1.61 -21.37 -16.98
CA LEU A 303 2.75 -20.62 -16.48
C LEU A 303 4.03 -21.01 -17.24
N GLY A 304 4.26 -22.30 -17.44
CA GLY A 304 5.41 -22.81 -18.21
C GLY A 304 5.42 -22.30 -19.65
N ARG A 305 4.27 -22.23 -20.34
CA ARG A 305 4.18 -21.67 -21.71
C ARG A 305 4.52 -20.19 -21.76
N VAL A 306 4.02 -19.40 -20.81
CA VAL A 306 4.34 -17.96 -20.76
C VAL A 306 5.83 -17.76 -20.50
N LEU A 307 6.40 -18.52 -19.57
CA LEU A 307 7.83 -18.46 -19.24
C LEU A 307 8.74 -19.02 -20.35
N ALA A 308 8.24 -19.89 -21.23
CA ALA A 308 9.01 -20.47 -22.33
C ALA A 308 9.61 -19.39 -23.27
N HIS A 309 8.97 -18.23 -23.35
CA HIS A 309 9.37 -17.12 -24.21
C HIS A 309 10.08 -15.97 -23.48
N GLY A 310 10.30 -16.08 -22.16
CA GLY A 310 11.06 -15.11 -21.35
C GLY A 310 10.47 -14.92 -19.95
N CYS A 311 11.26 -14.33 -19.05
CA CYS A 311 10.82 -14.01 -17.70
C CYS A 311 10.20 -12.61 -17.63
N PRO A 312 9.00 -12.44 -17.03
CA PRO A 312 8.39 -11.13 -16.88
C PRO A 312 9.09 -10.27 -15.82
N THR A 313 9.05 -8.96 -15.99
CA THR A 313 9.56 -8.00 -14.98
C THR A 313 8.72 -8.00 -13.70
N TYR A 314 7.42 -8.29 -13.83
CA TYR A 314 6.45 -8.38 -12.75
C TYR A 314 5.69 -9.71 -12.82
N LEU A 315 5.76 -10.49 -11.74
CA LEU A 315 5.00 -11.73 -11.61
C LEU A 315 4.26 -11.76 -10.27
N ASN A 316 2.94 -11.87 -10.33
CA ASN A 316 2.10 -12.07 -9.16
C ASN A 316 1.29 -13.34 -9.30
N VAL A 317 1.71 -14.34 -8.53
CA VAL A 317 1.09 -15.67 -8.45
C VAL A 317 0.55 -15.91 -7.05
N SER A 318 0.17 -14.83 -6.36
CA SER A 318 -0.32 -14.91 -4.99
C SER A 318 -1.48 -15.89 -4.84
N ARG A 319 -1.34 -16.80 -3.88
CA ARG A 319 -2.28 -17.88 -3.57
C ARG A 319 -2.55 -18.83 -4.73
N CYS A 320 -1.74 -18.88 -5.79
CA CYS A 320 -1.96 -19.79 -6.93
C CYS A 320 -1.54 -21.24 -6.65
N SER A 321 -0.95 -21.54 -5.49
CA SER A 321 -0.53 -22.91 -5.15
C SER A 321 -1.72 -23.84 -4.96
N SER A 322 -1.59 -25.07 -5.48
CA SER A 322 -2.57 -26.15 -5.37
C SER A 322 -1.85 -27.50 -5.31
N PRO A 323 -2.51 -28.60 -4.87
CA PRO A 323 -1.86 -29.92 -4.82
C PRO A 323 -1.27 -30.31 -6.18
N GLY A 324 0.03 -30.55 -6.24
CA GLY A 324 0.76 -30.88 -7.48
C GLY A 324 1.20 -29.68 -8.34
N PHE A 325 0.87 -28.45 -7.94
CA PHE A 325 1.32 -27.23 -8.63
C PHE A 325 1.82 -26.17 -7.65
N ASN A 326 3.12 -25.90 -7.72
CA ASN A 326 3.73 -24.76 -7.05
C ASN A 326 4.33 -23.82 -8.12
N PRO A 327 3.84 -22.56 -8.22
CA PRO A 327 4.36 -21.58 -9.18
C PRO A 327 5.87 -21.37 -9.07
N LEU A 328 6.44 -21.44 -7.87
CA LEU A 328 7.87 -21.24 -7.64
C LEU A 328 8.71 -22.36 -8.28
N HIS A 329 8.27 -23.62 -8.19
CA HIS A 329 8.96 -24.74 -8.84
C HIS A 329 8.90 -24.64 -10.37
N VAL A 330 7.80 -24.15 -10.94
CA VAL A 330 7.69 -23.94 -12.39
C VAL A 330 8.59 -22.78 -12.83
N LEU A 331 8.69 -21.72 -12.04
CA LEU A 331 9.59 -20.60 -12.32
C LEU A 331 11.06 -21.03 -12.33
N LEU A 332 11.49 -21.81 -11.32
CA LEU A 332 12.86 -22.30 -11.21
C LEU A 332 13.19 -23.38 -12.25
N SER A 333 12.21 -24.22 -12.62
CA SER A 333 12.42 -25.29 -13.61
C SER A 333 12.32 -24.83 -15.07
N ALA A 334 11.91 -23.57 -15.33
CA ALA A 334 11.80 -23.03 -16.67
C ALA A 334 13.15 -22.97 -17.43
N GLY A 335 14.29 -23.06 -16.74
CA GLY A 335 15.63 -23.08 -17.35
C GLY A 335 15.95 -21.79 -18.14
N ARG A 336 15.28 -20.68 -17.80
CA ARG A 336 15.44 -19.37 -18.44
C ARG A 336 16.16 -18.39 -17.51
N ASP A 337 16.70 -17.35 -18.12
CA ASP A 337 17.25 -16.21 -17.40
C ASP A 337 16.12 -15.48 -16.63
N LEU A 338 16.23 -15.47 -15.29
CA LEU A 338 15.30 -14.81 -14.38
C LEU A 338 15.77 -13.41 -13.98
N THR A 339 16.90 -12.93 -14.50
CA THR A 339 17.42 -11.58 -14.22
C THR A 339 16.46 -10.43 -14.54
N PRO A 340 15.51 -10.53 -15.51
CA PRO A 340 14.55 -9.44 -15.74
C PRO A 340 13.54 -9.25 -14.61
N LEU A 341 13.36 -10.24 -13.72
CA LEU A 341 12.36 -10.22 -12.67
C LEU A 341 12.72 -9.21 -11.58
N GLN A 342 11.93 -8.14 -11.45
CA GLN A 342 12.13 -7.08 -10.46
C GLN A 342 11.10 -7.14 -9.33
N SER A 343 9.90 -7.65 -9.59
CA SER A 343 8.83 -7.71 -8.59
C SER A 343 8.14 -9.06 -8.61
N LEU A 344 8.20 -9.76 -7.49
CA LEU A 344 7.63 -11.10 -7.31
C LEU A 344 6.71 -11.16 -6.10
N ASN A 345 5.48 -11.60 -6.33
CA ASN A 345 4.49 -11.84 -5.28
C ASN A 345 4.13 -13.33 -5.18
N LEU A 346 4.65 -13.96 -4.13
CA LEU A 346 4.41 -15.36 -3.74
C LEU A 346 3.52 -15.45 -2.49
N ARG A 347 2.78 -14.38 -2.16
CA ARG A 347 1.92 -14.34 -0.98
C ARG A 347 1.00 -15.56 -0.93
N GLY A 348 1.07 -16.35 0.14
CA GLY A 348 0.28 -17.57 0.32
C GLY A 348 0.57 -18.66 -0.72
N CYS A 349 1.82 -18.85 -1.13
CA CYS A 349 2.27 -19.98 -1.96
C CYS A 349 3.19 -20.91 -1.18
N GLY A 350 2.63 -21.92 -0.51
CA GLY A 350 3.42 -22.95 0.20
C GLY A 350 3.31 -24.35 -0.42
N ARG A 351 4.02 -25.31 0.18
CA ARG A 351 4.13 -26.71 -0.28
C ARG A 351 2.88 -27.57 0.01
N GLY A 352 1.99 -27.10 0.88
CA GLY A 352 0.81 -27.84 1.35
C GLY A 352 0.56 -27.64 2.85
N PRO A 353 -0.51 -28.26 3.40
CA PRO A 353 -0.89 -28.07 4.80
C PRO A 353 0.19 -28.58 5.77
N LEU A 354 0.52 -27.78 6.78
CA LEU A 354 1.40 -28.14 7.90
C LEU A 354 0.90 -29.40 8.64
N ALA A 355 1.83 -30.25 9.05
CA ALA A 355 1.53 -31.39 9.92
C ALA A 355 1.21 -30.94 11.38
N GLU A 356 0.03 -31.35 11.85
CA GLU A 356 -0.49 -31.51 13.22
C GLU A 356 -0.33 -30.39 14.29
N SER A 357 0.36 -29.28 14.06
CA SER A 357 0.61 -28.28 15.11
C SER A 357 -0.10 -26.92 14.95
N CYS A 358 -0.56 -26.59 13.74
CA CYS A 358 -1.28 -25.34 13.44
C CYS A 358 -2.54 -25.65 12.61
N GLY A 359 -3.50 -24.73 12.53
CA GLY A 359 -4.88 -25.03 12.11
C GLY A 359 -5.02 -25.71 10.74
N LYS A 360 -6.17 -26.37 10.51
CA LYS A 360 -6.48 -27.04 9.22
C LYS A 360 -6.29 -26.05 8.04
N GLY A 361 -5.35 -26.36 7.13
CA GLY A 361 -5.17 -25.64 5.86
C GLY A 361 -4.06 -24.58 5.81
N GLU A 362 -3.17 -24.50 6.80
CA GLU A 362 -2.04 -23.56 6.80
C GLU A 362 -0.86 -24.06 5.95
N GLU A 363 -0.38 -23.23 5.01
CA GLU A 363 0.67 -23.61 4.05
C GLU A 363 2.08 -23.29 4.55
N GLU A 364 2.99 -24.27 4.51
CA GLU A 364 4.42 -24.08 4.82
C GLU A 364 5.23 -23.63 3.59
N MET A 365 6.12 -22.67 3.80
CA MET A 365 7.00 -22.09 2.79
C MET A 365 8.05 -23.10 2.33
N ASP A 366 8.26 -23.14 1.02
CA ASP A 366 9.40 -23.84 0.44
C ASP A 366 10.71 -23.04 0.65
N ALA A 367 11.35 -23.25 1.79
CA ALA A 367 12.60 -22.55 2.12
C ALA A 367 13.72 -22.80 1.09
N GLU A 368 13.82 -24.00 0.54
CA GLU A 368 14.90 -24.39 -0.36
C GLU A 368 14.74 -23.75 -1.75
N SER A 369 13.52 -23.77 -2.28
CA SER A 369 13.21 -23.06 -3.52
C SER A 369 13.33 -21.55 -3.36
N VAL A 370 13.00 -20.99 -2.18
CA VAL A 370 13.21 -19.55 -1.92
C VAL A 370 14.71 -19.24 -1.85
N LYS A 371 15.54 -20.11 -1.28
CA LYS A 371 17.01 -19.95 -1.33
C LYS A 371 17.52 -19.97 -2.77
N SER A 372 17.09 -20.94 -3.57
CA SER A 372 17.44 -21.03 -4.99
C SER A 372 17.01 -19.80 -5.78
N LEU A 373 15.83 -19.26 -5.47
CA LEU A 373 15.33 -18.01 -6.06
C LEU A 373 16.26 -16.82 -5.80
N THR A 374 16.82 -16.70 -4.58
CA THR A 374 17.75 -15.59 -4.26
C THR A 374 19.03 -15.63 -5.07
N GLU A 375 19.41 -16.80 -5.58
CA GLU A 375 20.59 -16.98 -6.42
C GLU A 375 20.29 -16.68 -7.90
N CYS A 376 19.09 -17.04 -8.36
CA CYS A 376 18.67 -16.81 -9.74
C CYS A 376 18.17 -15.38 -10.03
N CYS A 377 17.74 -14.63 -9.02
CA CYS A 377 17.08 -13.32 -9.18
C CYS A 377 17.79 -12.19 -8.39
N PRO A 378 19.04 -11.82 -8.73
CA PRO A 378 19.81 -10.85 -7.96
C PRO A 378 19.26 -9.41 -8.01
N HIS A 379 18.49 -9.07 -9.05
CA HIS A 379 17.94 -7.72 -9.28
C HIS A 379 16.52 -7.55 -8.72
N LEU A 380 16.08 -8.42 -7.82
CA LEU A 380 14.75 -8.36 -7.25
C LEU A 380 14.61 -7.12 -6.33
N ILE A 381 13.65 -6.26 -6.65
CA ILE A 381 13.37 -5.00 -5.94
C ILE A 381 12.23 -5.18 -4.93
N HIS A 382 11.22 -5.99 -5.28
CA HIS A 382 10.02 -6.21 -4.47
C HIS A 382 9.74 -7.70 -4.30
N LEU A 383 9.68 -8.18 -3.05
CA LEU A 383 9.41 -9.59 -2.73
C LEU A 383 8.34 -9.75 -1.65
N ASN A 384 7.25 -10.45 -1.99
CA ASN A 384 6.19 -10.76 -1.02
C ASN A 384 6.10 -12.26 -0.75
N LEU A 385 6.41 -12.66 0.49
CA LEU A 385 6.34 -14.03 1.00
C LEU A 385 5.27 -14.17 2.12
N SER A 386 4.47 -13.13 2.37
CA SER A 386 3.48 -13.11 3.45
C SER A 386 2.39 -14.18 3.29
N ALA A 387 1.61 -14.43 4.34
CA ALA A 387 0.53 -15.43 4.35
C ALA A 387 0.97 -16.89 4.09
N THR A 388 2.24 -17.20 4.33
CA THR A 388 2.80 -18.58 4.43
C THR A 388 3.47 -18.73 5.79
N HIS A 389 3.78 -19.96 6.21
CA HIS A 389 4.55 -20.21 7.43
C HIS A 389 6.00 -20.56 7.10
N TYR A 390 6.95 -20.04 7.88
CA TYR A 390 8.33 -20.52 7.86
C TYR A 390 8.70 -20.97 9.27
N HIS A 391 9.12 -22.24 9.40
CA HIS A 391 9.60 -22.82 10.63
C HIS A 391 11.03 -23.32 10.40
N HIS A 392 11.99 -22.79 11.15
CA HIS A 392 13.40 -23.11 10.94
C HIS A 392 13.73 -24.52 11.48
N ALA A 393 14.19 -25.42 10.61
CA ALA A 393 14.67 -26.76 11.01
C ALA A 393 16.20 -26.77 11.14
N LEU A 394 16.74 -27.26 12.28
CA LEU A 394 18.18 -27.53 12.46
C LEU A 394 18.50 -29.03 12.28
N PRO A 395 19.67 -29.42 11.70
CA PRO A 395 20.70 -28.60 11.05
C PRO A 395 20.92 -29.03 9.58
N ALA A 396 20.43 -28.27 8.60
CA ALA A 396 20.74 -28.54 7.19
C ALA A 396 21.83 -27.59 6.69
N GLY A 397 23.10 -27.98 6.86
CA GLY A 397 24.26 -27.33 6.25
C GLY A 397 24.64 -25.94 6.79
N GLN A 398 25.77 -25.41 6.31
CA GLN A 398 26.27 -24.06 6.62
C GLN A 398 25.35 -22.94 6.07
N ASP A 399 24.39 -23.30 5.21
CA ASP A 399 23.46 -22.36 4.61
C ASP A 399 22.24 -22.09 5.50
N GLY A 400 22.49 -21.26 6.51
CA GLY A 400 21.66 -20.15 6.99
C GLY A 400 20.13 -20.29 7.12
N HIS A 401 19.62 -19.73 8.22
CA HIS A 401 18.23 -19.26 8.37
C HIS A 401 17.76 -18.46 7.12
N LEU A 402 16.45 -18.41 6.83
CA LEU A 402 15.86 -17.72 5.66
C LEU A 402 16.37 -16.27 5.49
N CYS A 403 16.51 -15.54 6.59
CA CYS A 403 17.05 -14.16 6.59
C CYS A 403 18.47 -14.07 5.99
N GLY A 404 19.29 -15.12 6.11
CA GLY A 404 20.61 -15.19 5.47
C GLY A 404 20.54 -15.22 3.95
N ALA A 405 19.62 -16.03 3.41
CA ALA A 405 19.42 -16.11 1.97
C ALA A 405 18.81 -14.80 1.42
N LEU A 406 17.82 -14.25 2.11
CA LEU A 406 17.20 -12.97 1.73
C LEU A 406 18.19 -11.81 1.77
N GLY A 407 19.16 -11.82 2.69
CA GLY A 407 20.24 -10.83 2.75
C GLY A 407 21.14 -10.80 1.51
N ARG A 408 21.08 -11.81 0.62
CA ARG A 408 21.82 -11.76 -0.65
C ARG A 408 21.17 -10.86 -1.70
N LEU A 409 19.90 -10.48 -1.50
CA LEU A 409 19.16 -9.59 -2.39
C LEU A 409 19.48 -8.12 -2.06
N THR A 410 20.63 -7.65 -2.54
CA THR A 410 21.13 -6.30 -2.26
C THR A 410 20.32 -5.17 -2.90
N SER A 411 19.55 -5.49 -3.96
CA SER A 411 18.66 -4.54 -4.66
C SER A 411 17.26 -4.41 -4.05
N LEU A 412 16.99 -5.12 -2.94
CA LEU A 412 15.66 -5.22 -2.36
C LEU A 412 15.23 -3.91 -1.68
N CYS A 413 14.16 -3.30 -2.19
CA CYS A 413 13.59 -2.06 -1.66
C CYS A 413 12.31 -2.30 -0.86
N SER A 414 11.57 -3.38 -1.13
CA SER A 414 10.43 -3.76 -0.30
C SER A 414 10.25 -5.26 -0.09
N LEU A 415 9.90 -5.62 1.14
CA LEU A 415 9.85 -7.01 1.60
C LEU A 415 8.64 -7.23 2.52
N ALA A 416 7.88 -8.30 2.26
CA ALA A 416 6.82 -8.75 3.15
C ALA A 416 7.08 -10.19 3.60
N LEU A 417 7.14 -10.42 4.91
CA LEU A 417 7.41 -11.72 5.53
C LEU A 417 6.31 -12.11 6.53
N PRO A 418 6.09 -13.42 6.73
CA PRO A 418 5.32 -13.88 7.87
C PRO A 418 6.11 -13.66 9.16
N VAL A 419 5.43 -13.29 10.25
CA VAL A 419 6.11 -13.02 11.55
C VAL A 419 6.96 -14.20 12.02
N CYS A 420 6.47 -15.43 11.86
CA CYS A 420 7.21 -16.64 12.24
C CYS A 420 8.53 -16.83 11.46
N ALA A 421 8.75 -16.13 10.34
CA ALA A 421 10.01 -16.15 9.59
C ALA A 421 11.20 -15.57 10.35
N LEU A 422 10.98 -14.85 11.45
CA LEU A 422 12.02 -14.28 12.29
C LEU A 422 12.34 -15.12 13.53
N ALA A 423 11.65 -16.24 13.74
CA ALA A 423 11.85 -17.10 14.89
C ALA A 423 13.02 -18.08 14.67
N GLN A 424 13.94 -18.13 15.63
CA GLN A 424 15.19 -18.90 15.54
C GLN A 424 15.09 -20.33 16.05
N SER A 425 14.14 -20.57 16.94
CA SER A 425 13.98 -21.84 17.63
C SER A 425 12.50 -22.23 17.67
N PRO A 426 12.22 -23.54 17.71
CA PRO A 426 10.87 -24.00 17.94
C PRO A 426 10.32 -23.45 19.26
N PRO A 427 8.99 -23.29 19.38
CA PRO A 427 8.36 -22.92 20.64
C PRO A 427 8.69 -23.97 21.70
N ALA A 428 8.99 -23.54 22.93
CA ALA A 428 9.19 -24.46 24.04
C ALA A 428 7.94 -25.34 24.22
N PRO A 429 8.07 -26.66 24.41
CA PRO A 429 6.93 -27.53 24.66
C PRO A 429 6.24 -27.04 25.94
N VAL A 430 5.01 -26.57 25.80
CA VAL A 430 4.12 -26.33 26.93
C VAL A 430 3.85 -27.71 27.52
N ASN A 431 4.24 -27.96 28.78
CA ASN A 431 3.83 -29.16 29.50
C ASN A 431 2.30 -29.28 29.40
N THR A 432 1.84 -30.24 28.61
CA THR A 432 0.45 -30.69 28.54
C THR A 432 0.07 -31.24 29.91
N GLN A 433 -0.55 -30.42 30.76
CA GLN A 433 -1.47 -30.91 31.77
C GLN A 433 -2.86 -30.97 31.12
N ASP A 434 -3.19 -32.17 30.66
CA ASP A 434 -4.52 -32.79 30.53
C ASP A 434 -5.72 -31.86 30.31
N SER A 435 -6.03 -31.61 29.05
CA SER A 435 -7.40 -31.36 28.60
C SER A 435 -8.09 -32.70 28.34
N ASN A 436 -8.47 -33.41 29.40
CA ASN A 436 -9.47 -34.48 29.37
C ASN A 436 -9.99 -34.69 30.79
N THR A 437 -11.10 -34.04 31.13
CA THR A 437 -12.07 -34.60 32.08
C THR A 437 -13.39 -33.84 31.99
N ASP A 438 -14.41 -34.60 31.63
CA ASP A 438 -15.81 -34.22 31.61
C ASP A 438 -16.29 -33.59 32.92
N HIS A 439 -17.20 -32.65 32.77
CA HIS A 439 -18.02 -32.11 33.84
C HIS A 439 -18.87 -33.21 34.48
N SER A 440 -18.61 -33.57 35.74
CA SER A 440 -19.71 -33.80 36.69
C SER A 440 -19.27 -33.61 38.15
N SER A 441 -20.18 -33.03 38.93
CA SER A 441 -20.30 -33.19 40.38
C SER A 441 -19.49 -32.24 41.29
N ARG A 442 -20.19 -31.16 41.69
CA ARG A 442 -20.32 -30.61 43.06
C ARG A 442 -19.07 -30.66 43.97
N SER A 443 -18.51 -29.50 44.29
CA SER A 443 -18.48 -29.05 45.70
C SER A 443 -18.16 -27.56 45.83
N LEU A 444 -18.82 -26.95 46.81
CA LEU A 444 -18.78 -25.55 47.18
C LEU A 444 -17.60 -25.28 48.16
N LEU A 445 -17.09 -24.03 48.13
CA LEU A 445 -16.32 -23.32 49.16
C LEU A 445 -14.78 -23.50 49.24
N LEU A 446 -14.11 -22.40 48.83
CA LEU A 446 -13.03 -21.66 49.52
C LEU A 446 -11.69 -22.36 49.85
N GLY A 447 -10.61 -21.81 49.25
CA GLY A 447 -9.26 -21.91 49.79
C GLY A 447 -8.24 -21.16 48.93
N LEU A 448 -7.90 -19.93 49.33
CA LEU A 448 -6.81 -19.09 48.81
C LEU A 448 -5.57 -19.89 48.36
N LYS A 449 -5.22 -19.88 47.07
CA LYS A 449 -3.87 -20.27 46.62
C LYS A 449 -3.28 -19.23 45.68
N LYS A 450 -2.14 -18.70 46.13
CA LYS A 450 -1.30 -17.65 45.53
C LYS A 450 -0.87 -18.01 44.11
N SER A 451 -0.86 -17.00 43.24
CA SER A 451 -0.25 -17.06 41.91
C SER A 451 1.25 -17.38 42.01
N SER A 452 1.66 -18.43 41.30
CA SER A 452 3.07 -18.75 41.07
C SER A 452 3.72 -17.61 40.27
N ARG A 453 4.74 -16.97 40.84
CA ARG A 453 5.57 -15.99 40.13
C ARG A 453 6.50 -16.75 39.18
N ILE A 454 6.28 -16.62 37.88
CA ILE A 454 7.26 -17.00 36.87
C ILE A 454 8.34 -15.92 36.88
N GLY A 455 9.55 -16.28 37.32
CA GLY A 455 10.71 -15.39 37.38
C GLY A 455 11.06 -14.85 36.00
N VAL A 456 11.20 -13.52 35.92
CA VAL A 456 11.69 -12.77 34.77
C VAL A 456 13.22 -12.82 34.76
N PRO A 457 13.91 -13.15 33.65
CA PRO A 457 15.32 -12.82 33.54
C PRO A 457 15.43 -11.29 33.37
N THR A 458 15.92 -10.62 34.40
CA THR A 458 16.34 -9.21 34.36
C THR A 458 17.59 -9.08 33.51
N TYR A 459 17.50 -8.29 32.44
CA TYR A 459 18.63 -7.80 31.68
C TYR A 459 19.58 -7.02 32.60
N ARG A 460 20.83 -7.48 32.76
CA ARG A 460 21.90 -6.74 33.45
C ARG A 460 22.66 -5.90 32.43
N THR A 461 22.78 -4.62 32.73
CA THR A 461 23.61 -3.65 32.00
C THR A 461 25.09 -4.04 32.12
N ALA A 462 25.82 -4.02 31.01
CA ALA A 462 27.24 -4.29 30.97
C ALA A 462 28.02 -3.16 31.66
N THR A 463 28.48 -3.40 32.89
CA THR A 463 29.67 -2.84 33.52
C THR A 463 29.81 -3.50 34.88
N GLU A 464 30.67 -4.52 34.98
CA GLU A 464 31.61 -4.76 36.08
C GLU A 464 32.25 -6.15 35.93
N VAL A 465 33.58 -6.16 35.98
CA VAL A 465 34.45 -7.32 35.82
C VAL A 465 34.41 -8.14 37.10
N THR A 466 33.90 -9.37 37.04
CA THR A 466 34.23 -10.42 38.01
C THR A 466 34.38 -11.76 37.33
N VAL A 467 35.58 -12.34 37.53
CA VAL A 467 36.06 -13.62 37.02
C VAL A 467 35.33 -14.78 37.72
N GLY A 468 34.80 -15.74 36.95
CA GLY A 468 34.24 -16.99 37.48
C GLY A 468 33.60 -17.87 36.39
N GLN A 469 34.25 -18.99 36.07
CA GLN A 469 33.88 -20.08 35.15
C GLN A 469 32.52 -20.71 35.53
N GLY A 470 31.66 -21.27 34.68
CA GLY A 470 31.65 -21.50 33.23
C GLY A 470 30.34 -22.25 32.92
N GLU A 471 29.53 -21.70 32.01
CA GLU A 471 28.57 -22.39 31.13
C GLU A 471 28.19 -21.34 30.09
N GLU A 472 28.90 -21.36 28.97
CA GLU A 472 28.74 -20.43 27.86
C GLU A 472 27.34 -20.59 27.25
N ARG A 473 26.38 -19.75 27.64
CA ARG A 473 25.32 -19.35 26.72
C ARG A 473 26.00 -18.52 25.63
N GLN A 474 26.49 -19.20 24.60
CA GLN A 474 26.87 -18.58 23.34
C GLN A 474 25.74 -17.61 22.94
N ASP A 475 26.09 -16.33 22.86
CA ASP A 475 25.24 -15.26 22.38
C ASP A 475 24.91 -15.56 20.91
N ARG A 476 23.89 -16.40 20.67
CA ARG A 476 23.43 -16.74 19.33
C ARG A 476 22.86 -15.45 18.74
N GLY A 477 23.66 -14.78 17.92
CA GLY A 477 23.30 -13.54 17.26
C GLY A 477 21.93 -13.64 16.58
N LEU A 478 21.18 -12.53 16.58
CA LEU A 478 19.83 -12.51 16.03
C LEU A 478 19.83 -12.93 14.55
N CYS A 479 18.97 -13.89 14.17
CA CYS A 479 18.92 -14.39 12.78
C CYS A 479 18.54 -13.35 11.73
N ILE A 480 18.01 -12.19 12.15
CA ILE A 480 17.69 -11.06 11.29
C ILE A 480 18.93 -10.25 10.89
N GLN A 481 20.06 -10.40 11.59
CA GLN A 481 21.29 -9.63 11.32
C GLN A 481 21.78 -9.72 9.87
N PRO A 482 21.86 -10.91 9.23
CA PRO A 482 22.22 -11.01 7.82
C PRO A 482 21.29 -10.22 6.88
N LEU A 483 19.99 -10.18 7.19
CA LEU A 483 19.03 -9.41 6.40
C LEU A 483 19.27 -7.90 6.55
N LEU A 484 19.54 -7.44 7.77
CA LEU A 484 19.85 -6.02 8.05
C LEU A 484 21.12 -5.56 7.34
N GLN A 485 22.15 -6.41 7.30
CA GLN A 485 23.43 -6.10 6.64
C GLN A 485 23.34 -6.19 5.12
N GLY A 486 22.61 -7.18 4.60
CA GLY A 486 22.50 -7.46 3.18
C GLY A 486 21.54 -6.54 2.40
N CYS A 487 20.51 -6.02 3.07
CA CYS A 487 19.49 -5.17 2.45
C CYS A 487 19.44 -3.76 3.11
N PRO A 488 20.51 -2.96 3.05
CA PRO A 488 20.58 -1.68 3.77
C PRO A 488 19.58 -0.64 3.24
N TYR A 489 19.24 -0.69 1.95
CA TYR A 489 18.36 0.27 1.27
C TYR A 489 16.86 -0.09 1.32
N LEU A 490 16.46 -1.00 2.21
CA LEU A 490 15.07 -1.40 2.34
C LEU A 490 14.21 -0.20 2.79
N VAL A 491 13.22 0.17 1.97
CA VAL A 491 12.33 1.33 2.19
C VAL A 491 11.01 0.91 2.83
N GLU A 492 10.51 -0.29 2.52
CA GLU A 492 9.21 -0.78 2.96
C GLU A 492 9.31 -2.22 3.49
N LEU A 493 8.96 -2.40 4.77
CA LEU A 493 8.96 -3.71 5.44
C LEU A 493 7.57 -4.02 5.99
N GLU A 494 7.08 -5.22 5.69
CA GLU A 494 5.84 -5.73 6.27
C GLU A 494 6.10 -7.06 7.00
N LEU A 495 5.78 -7.11 8.29
CA LEU A 495 5.77 -8.33 9.09
C LEU A 495 4.33 -8.64 9.46
N ILE A 496 3.75 -9.65 8.80
CA ILE A 496 2.32 -9.96 8.90
C ILE A 496 2.14 -11.41 9.31
N GLY A 497 1.54 -11.68 10.47
CA GLY A 497 1.26 -13.05 10.89
C GLY A 497 0.46 -13.79 9.82
N ALA A 498 0.83 -15.04 9.52
CA ALA A 498 0.32 -15.76 8.34
C ALA A 498 -1.22 -15.85 8.27
N GLY A 499 -1.87 -16.03 9.42
CA GLY A 499 -3.34 -16.05 9.54
C GLY A 499 -4.00 -14.68 9.74
N PHE A 500 -3.26 -13.57 9.79
CA PHE A 500 -3.84 -12.26 10.13
C PHE A 500 -4.94 -11.83 9.16
N SER A 501 -6.06 -11.37 9.72
CA SER A 501 -7.14 -10.70 9.01
C SER A 501 -7.52 -9.46 9.80
N SER A 502 -7.58 -8.32 9.12
CA SER A 502 -8.01 -7.06 9.74
C SER A 502 -9.49 -7.11 10.14
N ALA A 503 -9.81 -6.42 11.22
CA ALA A 503 -11.15 -6.14 11.69
C ALA A 503 -11.90 -5.11 10.84
N MET A 504 -11.21 -4.36 9.97
CA MET A 504 -11.81 -3.38 9.06
C MET A 504 -12.13 -4.05 7.71
N PRO A 505 -13.38 -4.45 7.45
CA PRO A 505 -13.74 -5.09 6.19
C PRO A 505 -13.89 -4.05 5.07
N ARG A 506 -13.90 -4.50 3.80
CA ARG A 506 -14.35 -3.64 2.68
C ARG A 506 -15.86 -3.72 2.46
N ASN A 507 -16.38 -4.93 2.23
CA ASN A 507 -17.81 -5.22 1.97
C ASN A 507 -18.35 -6.42 2.79
N GLU A 508 -17.54 -6.96 3.70
CA GLU A 508 -17.88 -8.12 4.52
C GLU A 508 -18.24 -7.68 5.94
N PRO A 509 -18.90 -8.50 6.78
CA PRO A 509 -19.12 -8.14 8.17
C PRO A 509 -17.79 -7.99 8.95
N ALA A 510 -17.75 -7.02 9.85
CA ALA A 510 -16.62 -6.80 10.78
C ALA A 510 -16.55 -7.87 11.88
N ILE A 511 -17.61 -8.66 12.03
CA ILE A 511 -17.72 -9.74 13.02
C ILE A 511 -16.94 -10.96 12.52
N ARG A 512 -15.71 -11.15 13.02
CA ARG A 512 -14.89 -12.35 12.76
C ARG A 512 -14.25 -12.82 14.05
N LYS A 513 -14.09 -14.13 14.18
CA LYS A 513 -13.20 -14.70 15.20
C LYS A 513 -11.76 -14.38 14.82
N ASP A 514 -10.97 -13.93 15.80
CA ASP A 514 -9.55 -13.74 15.58
C ASP A 514 -8.88 -15.11 15.38
N PRO A 515 -8.16 -15.31 14.27
CA PRO A 515 -7.45 -16.55 14.02
C PRO A 515 -6.34 -16.72 15.04
N ALA A 516 -6.08 -17.96 15.45
CA ALA A 516 -4.99 -18.25 16.36
C ALA A 516 -3.65 -17.82 15.74
N ALA A 517 -2.78 -17.21 16.55
CA ALA A 517 -1.44 -16.89 16.12
C ALA A 517 -0.60 -18.17 15.95
N CYS A 518 0.31 -18.17 14.98
CA CYS A 518 1.31 -19.22 14.85
C CYS A 518 2.15 -19.31 16.13
N ARG A 519 2.42 -20.54 16.60
CA ARG A 519 3.20 -20.77 17.84
C ARG A 519 4.62 -20.19 17.75
N TRP A 520 5.24 -20.22 16.58
CA TRP A 520 6.57 -19.65 16.35
C TRP A 520 6.58 -18.12 16.44
N SER A 521 5.47 -17.45 16.11
CA SER A 521 5.36 -15.99 16.22
C SER A 521 5.42 -15.47 17.66
N TYR A 522 5.24 -16.33 18.68
CA TYR A 522 5.44 -15.96 20.08
C TYR A 522 6.91 -15.76 20.44
N ASN A 523 7.84 -16.36 19.68
CA ASN A 523 9.28 -16.20 19.86
C ASN A 523 9.80 -14.91 19.19
N VAL A 524 8.93 -14.12 18.55
CA VAL A 524 9.27 -12.85 17.91
C VAL A 524 8.65 -11.73 18.74
N GLY A 525 9.49 -11.03 19.50
CA GLY A 525 9.08 -10.04 20.47
C GLY A 525 9.86 -8.74 20.40
N ASP A 526 10.03 -8.11 21.57
CA ASP A 526 10.62 -6.79 21.69
C ASP A 526 12.09 -6.72 21.22
N SER A 527 12.87 -7.81 21.34
CA SER A 527 14.27 -7.88 20.88
C SER A 527 14.39 -7.83 19.36
N GLU A 528 13.57 -8.62 18.66
CA GLU A 528 13.59 -8.69 17.19
C GLU A 528 13.08 -7.39 16.59
N LEU A 529 12.05 -6.78 17.19
CA LEU A 529 11.58 -5.45 16.80
C LEU A 529 12.65 -4.38 17.00
N ALA A 530 13.36 -4.39 18.14
CA ALA A 530 14.43 -3.41 18.37
C ALA A 530 15.54 -3.50 17.31
N ALA A 531 15.87 -4.71 16.84
CA ALA A 531 16.90 -4.92 15.83
C ALA A 531 16.56 -4.28 14.47
N LEU A 532 15.26 -4.15 14.13
CA LEU A 532 14.82 -3.47 12.91
C LEU A 532 15.21 -1.99 12.87
N GLY A 533 15.52 -1.36 14.01
CA GLY A 533 16.08 0.00 14.08
C GLY A 533 17.42 0.17 13.36
N GLY A 534 18.04 -0.92 12.92
CA GLY A 534 19.20 -0.91 12.02
C GLY A 534 18.91 -0.45 10.60
N MET A 535 17.65 -0.54 10.12
CA MET A 535 17.27 -0.19 8.74
C MET A 535 17.09 1.32 8.57
N LYS A 536 18.17 2.04 8.24
CA LYS A 536 18.19 3.51 8.23
C LYS A 536 17.30 4.17 7.18
N PHE A 537 17.07 3.50 6.06
CA PHE A 537 16.26 4.02 4.96
C PHE A 537 14.78 3.60 5.01
N LEU A 538 14.36 2.93 6.10
CA LEU A 538 13.01 2.44 6.25
C LEU A 538 12.03 3.62 6.41
N ARG A 539 11.11 3.76 5.45
CA ARG A 539 10.08 4.80 5.42
C ARG A 539 8.68 4.29 5.70
N LYS A 540 8.43 3.00 5.45
CA LYS A 540 7.13 2.38 5.65
C LYS A 540 7.27 1.08 6.42
N LEU A 541 6.53 0.97 7.51
CA LEU A 541 6.53 -0.21 8.35
C LEU A 541 5.10 -0.67 8.62
N THR A 542 4.84 -1.95 8.31
CA THR A 542 3.61 -2.63 8.70
C THR A 542 3.93 -3.77 9.65
N LEU A 543 3.37 -3.75 10.85
CA LEU A 543 3.48 -4.80 11.86
C LEU A 543 2.08 -5.30 12.18
N ALA A 544 1.78 -6.56 11.85
CA ALA A 544 0.47 -7.15 12.06
C ALA A 544 0.56 -8.54 12.70
N HIS A 545 -0.16 -8.74 13.80
CA HIS A 545 -0.29 -10.01 14.51
C HIS A 545 1.05 -10.53 15.08
N LEU A 546 1.66 -9.74 15.96
CA LEU A 546 2.92 -10.08 16.66
C LEU A 546 2.64 -10.39 18.15
N PRO A 547 2.25 -11.62 18.50
CA PRO A 547 1.86 -11.96 19.88
C PRO A 547 3.02 -11.93 20.89
N GLY A 548 4.28 -12.04 20.43
CA GLY A 548 5.47 -12.00 21.28
C GLY A 548 5.86 -10.60 21.76
N VAL A 549 5.20 -9.53 21.27
CA VAL A 549 5.45 -8.16 21.72
C VAL A 549 4.70 -7.92 23.03
N LEU A 550 5.40 -8.11 24.15
CA LEU A 550 4.76 -8.09 25.47
C LEU A 550 4.76 -6.69 26.09
N LYS A 551 5.88 -5.97 25.97
CA LYS A 551 6.07 -4.66 26.61
C LYS A 551 5.94 -3.50 25.62
N GLY A 552 6.31 -3.70 24.36
CA GLY A 552 6.37 -2.66 23.33
C GLY A 552 7.65 -1.83 23.38
N THR A 553 8.61 -2.15 24.24
CA THR A 553 9.91 -1.46 24.33
C THR A 553 10.75 -1.62 23.06
N GLY A 554 10.53 -2.70 22.31
CA GLY A 554 11.16 -2.89 21.00
C GLY A 554 10.76 -1.81 19.99
N LEU A 555 9.50 -1.35 20.06
CA LEU A 555 8.98 -0.31 19.18
C LEU A 555 9.72 1.02 19.37
N ILE A 556 10.02 1.40 20.62
CA ILE A 556 10.76 2.63 20.94
C ILE A 556 12.15 2.60 20.27
N LYS A 557 12.90 1.51 20.48
CA LYS A 557 14.23 1.34 19.89
C LYS A 557 14.19 1.33 18.36
N LEU A 558 13.17 0.71 17.78
CA LEU A 558 12.96 0.69 16.34
C LEU A 558 12.81 2.12 15.80
N VAL A 559 11.87 2.90 16.31
CA VAL A 559 11.59 4.25 15.79
C VAL A 559 12.71 5.24 16.05
N GLN A 560 13.46 5.07 17.15
CA GLN A 560 14.68 5.84 17.40
C GLN A 560 15.78 5.54 16.35
N GLY A 561 15.81 4.30 15.85
CA GLY A 561 16.73 3.86 14.81
C GLY A 561 16.32 4.29 13.39
N CYS A 562 15.02 4.25 13.09
CA CYS A 562 14.41 4.56 11.79
C CYS A 562 13.81 5.97 11.76
N LYS A 563 14.67 6.99 11.66
CA LYS A 563 14.26 8.41 11.76
C LYS A 563 13.42 8.92 10.58
N ASP A 564 13.53 8.28 9.42
CA ASP A 564 12.83 8.65 8.19
C ASP A 564 11.47 7.94 8.03
N LEU A 565 10.95 7.35 9.11
CA LEU A 565 9.69 6.61 9.07
C LEU A 565 8.50 7.55 8.83
N CYS A 566 7.90 7.45 7.63
CA CYS A 566 6.77 8.25 7.20
C CYS A 566 5.42 7.54 7.37
N VAL A 567 5.39 6.21 7.31
CA VAL A 567 4.17 5.41 7.39
C VAL A 567 4.33 4.32 8.43
N LEU A 568 3.44 4.31 9.43
CA LEU A 568 3.38 3.30 10.47
C LEU A 568 2.00 2.65 10.52
N SER A 569 1.94 1.36 10.24
CA SER A 569 0.73 0.55 10.31
C SER A 569 0.90 -0.54 11.36
N LEU A 570 0.18 -0.42 12.47
CA LEU A 570 0.20 -1.37 13.58
C LEU A 570 -1.13 -2.11 13.67
N ALA A 571 -1.09 -3.43 13.76
CA ALA A 571 -2.28 -4.24 13.97
C ALA A 571 -2.02 -5.39 14.95
N ASN A 572 -2.83 -5.52 15.99
CA ASN A 572 -2.83 -6.69 16.88
C ASN A 572 -1.43 -7.03 17.44
N LEU A 573 -0.80 -6.07 18.13
CA LEU A 573 0.47 -6.30 18.81
C LEU A 573 0.24 -6.87 20.21
N GLY A 574 0.95 -7.95 20.54
CA GLY A 574 0.85 -8.59 21.85
C GLY A 574 -0.51 -9.23 22.12
N SER A 575 -1.03 -9.02 23.33
CA SER A 575 -2.30 -9.59 23.78
C SER A 575 -3.50 -8.96 23.06
N LEU A 576 -4.41 -9.80 22.57
CA LEU A 576 -5.70 -9.37 22.00
C LEU A 576 -6.75 -9.09 23.09
N LYS A 577 -6.50 -9.51 24.33
CA LYS A 577 -7.43 -9.33 25.45
C LYS A 577 -7.23 -8.00 26.17
N THR A 578 -6.00 -7.49 26.18
CA THR A 578 -5.62 -6.28 26.90
C THR A 578 -4.51 -5.57 26.15
N MET A 579 -4.56 -4.23 26.10
CA MET A 579 -3.50 -3.44 25.49
C MET A 579 -2.42 -3.09 26.52
N ASN A 580 -1.34 -3.86 26.56
CA ASN A 580 -0.29 -3.72 27.58
C ASN A 580 0.84 -2.75 27.19
N TYR A 581 0.91 -2.34 25.91
CA TYR A 581 2.00 -1.53 25.35
C TYR A 581 1.64 -0.05 25.14
N MET A 582 0.53 0.41 25.74
CA MET A 582 0.03 1.78 25.53
C MET A 582 1.08 2.84 25.88
N GLN A 583 1.71 2.74 27.06
CA GLN A 583 2.71 3.72 27.48
C GLN A 583 3.93 3.77 26.55
N THR A 584 4.43 2.61 26.13
CA THR A 584 5.54 2.53 25.17
C THR A 584 5.15 3.02 23.78
N LEU A 585 3.88 2.90 23.38
CA LEU A 585 3.38 3.47 22.13
C LEU A 585 3.40 5.00 22.19
N LEU A 586 2.98 5.61 23.29
CA LEU A 586 3.05 7.06 23.47
C LEU A 586 4.48 7.58 23.33
N GLU A 587 5.42 6.92 24.01
CA GLU A 587 6.84 7.24 23.91
C GLU A 587 7.38 7.03 22.48
N ALA A 588 7.04 5.93 21.82
CA ALA A 588 7.47 5.70 20.44
C ALA A 588 6.95 6.79 19.49
N LEU A 589 5.67 7.18 19.61
CA LEU A 589 5.08 8.25 18.79
C LEU A 589 5.80 9.60 18.99
N SER A 590 6.28 9.89 20.19
CA SER A 590 7.06 11.13 20.45
C SER A 590 8.36 11.22 19.65
N HIS A 591 8.91 10.09 19.19
CA HIS A 591 10.12 10.04 18.39
C HIS A 591 9.86 10.09 16.87
N CYS A 592 8.61 9.89 16.44
CA CYS A 592 8.22 9.75 15.04
C CYS A 592 8.03 11.12 14.33
N THR A 593 9.10 11.92 14.21
CA THR A 593 9.01 13.31 13.70
C THR A 593 8.64 13.44 12.21
N GLN A 594 8.93 12.42 11.39
CA GLN A 594 8.63 12.40 9.95
C GLN A 594 7.31 11.66 9.61
N LEU A 595 6.55 11.25 10.62
CA LEU A 595 5.36 10.43 10.44
C LEU A 595 4.24 11.23 9.76
N ARG A 596 3.80 10.74 8.61
CA ARG A 596 2.70 11.31 7.82
C ARG A 596 1.42 10.50 7.93
N ASP A 597 1.56 9.18 7.98
CA ASP A 597 0.43 8.25 8.01
C ASP A 597 0.54 7.31 9.20
N LEU A 598 -0.49 7.33 10.05
CA LEU A 598 -0.64 6.38 11.15
C LEU A 598 -1.91 5.55 10.96
N ARG A 599 -1.75 4.24 10.89
CA ARG A 599 -2.85 3.28 11.03
C ARG A 599 -2.63 2.46 12.30
N LEU A 600 -3.60 2.46 13.20
CA LEU A 600 -3.57 1.65 14.43
C LEU A 600 -4.82 0.79 14.53
N GLU A 601 -4.63 -0.52 14.60
CA GLU A 601 -5.67 -1.50 14.82
C GLU A 601 -5.38 -2.34 16.06
N GLN A 602 -6.15 -2.15 17.12
CA GLN A 602 -5.95 -2.89 18.36
C GLN A 602 -7.28 -3.03 19.10
N PRO A 603 -7.69 -4.24 19.52
CA PRO A 603 -8.85 -4.43 20.39
C PRO A 603 -8.68 -3.70 21.73
N TYR A 604 -9.78 -3.21 22.28
CA TYR A 604 -9.83 -2.50 23.57
C TYR A 604 -8.95 -1.24 23.63
N PHE A 605 -8.63 -0.64 22.49
CA PHE A 605 -7.84 0.59 22.44
C PHE A 605 -8.66 1.79 22.95
N ASN A 606 -8.06 2.56 23.85
CA ASN A 606 -8.64 3.79 24.38
C ASN A 606 -7.90 5.01 23.81
N ALA A 607 -8.52 5.69 22.86
CA ALA A 607 -8.04 6.93 22.27
C ALA A 607 -8.34 8.11 23.21
N ASN A 608 -7.49 8.27 24.22
CA ASN A 608 -7.61 9.26 25.28
C ASN A 608 -6.72 10.50 25.05
N ALA A 609 -6.78 11.46 25.99
CA ALA A 609 -5.97 12.68 25.94
C ALA A 609 -4.46 12.42 25.82
N ALA A 610 -3.91 11.40 26.50
CA ALA A 610 -2.49 11.08 26.46
C ALA A 610 -2.06 10.59 25.07
N PHE A 611 -2.89 9.75 24.44
CA PHE A 611 -2.68 9.30 23.06
C PHE A 611 -2.59 10.46 22.08
N PHE A 612 -3.61 11.30 22.08
CA PHE A 612 -3.68 12.44 21.17
C PHE A 612 -2.61 13.50 21.49
N GLY A 613 -2.23 13.66 22.76
CA GLY A 613 -1.13 14.51 23.16
C GLY A 613 0.23 14.05 22.60
N ALA A 614 0.51 12.75 22.63
CA ALA A 614 1.71 12.19 22.01
C ALA A 614 1.66 12.29 20.48
N LEU A 615 0.51 12.00 19.87
CA LEU A 615 0.32 12.07 18.43
C LEU A 615 0.48 13.51 17.89
N SER A 616 0.11 14.53 18.67
CA SER A 616 0.30 15.94 18.30
C SER A 616 1.77 16.36 18.13
N GLN A 617 2.73 15.56 18.62
CA GLN A 617 4.16 15.80 18.42
C GLN A 617 4.63 15.40 17.01
N CYS A 618 3.83 14.61 16.29
CA CYS A 618 4.07 14.27 14.89
C CYS A 618 3.60 15.43 13.99
N HIS A 619 4.40 16.48 13.87
CA HIS A 619 3.99 17.70 13.15
C HIS A 619 3.72 17.52 11.66
N GLN A 620 4.30 16.49 11.02
CA GLN A 620 4.05 16.18 9.61
C GLN A 620 2.85 15.25 9.38
N LEU A 621 2.09 14.93 10.43
CA LEU A 621 1.00 13.97 10.34
C LEU A 621 -0.12 14.51 9.44
N GLN A 622 -0.46 13.75 8.40
CA GLN A 622 -1.49 14.10 7.44
C GLN A 622 -2.72 13.18 7.57
N ARG A 623 -2.50 11.90 7.87
CA ARG A 623 -3.57 10.89 7.87
C ARG A 623 -3.51 9.99 9.09
N VAL A 624 -4.63 9.88 9.79
CA VAL A 624 -4.78 8.97 10.93
C VAL A 624 -5.99 8.05 10.73
N CYS A 625 -5.76 6.75 10.93
CA CYS A 625 -6.79 5.72 10.90
C CYS A 625 -6.73 4.88 12.18
N LEU A 626 -7.79 4.92 12.98
CA LEU A 626 -7.92 4.16 14.22
C LEU A 626 -9.02 3.11 14.05
N VAL A 627 -8.69 1.85 14.32
CA VAL A 627 -9.63 0.72 14.25
C VAL A 627 -9.57 -0.03 15.57
N SER A 628 -10.69 -0.18 16.27
CA SER A 628 -10.70 -0.90 17.54
C SER A 628 -12.03 -1.56 17.82
N ARG A 629 -12.02 -2.89 17.94
CA ARG A 629 -13.13 -3.63 18.55
C ARG A 629 -13.18 -3.30 20.03
N HIS A 630 -14.35 -2.91 20.53
CA HIS A 630 -14.55 -2.51 21.93
C HIS A 630 -13.63 -1.36 22.39
N GLY A 631 -13.16 -0.51 21.47
CA GLY A 631 -12.38 0.67 21.83
C GLY A 631 -13.25 1.82 22.31
N THR A 632 -12.64 2.83 22.90
CA THR A 632 -13.31 4.08 23.30
C THR A 632 -12.53 5.28 22.80
N PHE A 633 -13.20 6.42 22.67
CA PHE A 633 -12.57 7.69 22.32
C PHE A 633 -13.18 8.85 23.12
N GLN A 634 -12.40 9.92 23.31
CA GLN A 634 -12.82 11.13 24.03
C GLN A 634 -13.02 12.29 23.04
N PRO A 635 -14.27 12.69 22.70
CA PRO A 635 -14.54 13.67 21.65
C PRO A 635 -13.77 15.00 21.78
N ALA A 636 -13.74 15.59 22.98
CA ALA A 636 -13.04 16.85 23.21
C ALA A 636 -11.54 16.76 22.88
N THR A 637 -10.90 15.63 23.20
CA THR A 637 -9.47 15.43 22.94
C THR A 637 -9.15 15.30 21.45
N VAL A 638 -10.05 14.68 20.68
CA VAL A 638 -9.94 14.57 19.22
C VAL A 638 -10.02 15.96 18.58
N VAL A 639 -10.95 16.80 19.05
CA VAL A 639 -11.08 18.19 18.57
C VAL A 639 -9.80 18.97 18.88
N SER A 640 -9.28 18.92 20.10
CA SER A 640 -8.03 19.61 20.47
C SER A 640 -6.81 19.13 19.68
N PHE A 641 -6.74 17.82 19.38
CA PHE A 641 -5.71 17.27 18.49
C PHE A 641 -5.82 17.83 17.08
N MET A 642 -7.02 17.84 16.50
CA MET A 642 -7.24 18.40 15.17
C MET A 642 -6.91 19.88 15.13
N GLN A 643 -7.17 20.66 16.20
CA GLN A 643 -6.73 22.06 16.30
C GLN A 643 -5.20 22.20 16.29
N SER A 644 -4.51 21.32 17.02
CA SER A 644 -3.05 21.36 17.16
C SER A 644 -2.31 20.92 15.90
N CYS A 645 -2.87 19.94 15.18
CA CYS A 645 -2.28 19.39 13.96
C CYS A 645 -2.99 19.95 12.72
N ALA A 646 -2.47 21.07 12.19
CA ALA A 646 -3.05 21.78 11.05
C ALA A 646 -3.05 20.96 9.76
N ASP A 647 -2.04 20.11 9.56
CA ASP A 647 -1.81 19.37 8.33
C ASP A 647 -2.60 18.05 8.23
N VAL A 648 -3.34 17.67 9.29
CA VAL A 648 -4.17 16.47 9.27
C VAL A 648 -5.38 16.71 8.36
N ILE A 649 -5.38 16.00 7.23
CA ILE A 649 -6.40 16.04 6.17
C ILE A 649 -7.28 14.78 6.16
N MET A 650 -6.91 13.73 6.89
CA MET A 650 -7.73 12.54 7.04
C MET A 650 -7.76 12.08 8.50
N CYS A 651 -8.96 11.97 9.06
CA CYS A 651 -9.20 11.39 10.38
C CYS A 651 -10.31 10.34 10.30
N HIS A 652 -9.93 9.08 10.24
CA HIS A 652 -10.87 7.96 10.23
C HIS A 652 -10.80 7.19 11.55
N MET A 653 -11.93 7.04 12.21
CA MET A 653 -12.04 6.34 13.49
C MET A 653 -13.19 5.34 13.45
N PHE A 654 -12.83 4.05 13.42
CA PHE A 654 -13.74 2.90 13.48
C PHE A 654 -13.57 2.21 14.83
N MET A 655 -14.17 2.80 15.86
CA MET A 655 -13.99 2.39 17.26
C MET A 655 -15.33 2.03 17.90
N GLY A 656 -15.34 1.71 19.19
CA GLY A 656 -16.58 1.61 19.96
C GLY A 656 -17.13 2.99 20.31
N GLY A 657 -18.45 3.07 20.51
CA GLY A 657 -19.20 4.30 20.76
C GLY A 657 -20.62 4.20 20.22
N THR A 658 -21.51 5.09 20.66
CA THR A 658 -22.86 5.17 20.08
C THR A 658 -22.80 5.85 18.72
N LEU A 659 -23.70 5.46 17.79
CA LEU A 659 -23.79 6.11 16.47
C LEU A 659 -23.96 7.63 16.58
N VAL A 660 -24.72 8.08 17.58
CA VAL A 660 -24.95 9.50 17.87
C VAL A 660 -23.63 10.19 18.24
N ALA A 661 -22.85 9.65 19.19
CA ALA A 661 -21.58 10.24 19.59
C ALA A 661 -20.60 10.35 18.41
N CYS A 662 -20.52 9.29 17.59
CA CYS A 662 -19.70 9.27 16.38
C CYS A 662 -20.12 10.35 15.38
N LYS A 663 -21.42 10.44 15.04
CA LYS A 663 -21.95 11.44 14.11
C LYS A 663 -21.79 12.87 14.62
N THR A 664 -22.00 13.10 15.93
CA THR A 664 -21.81 14.41 16.55
C THR A 664 -20.35 14.85 16.43
N LEU A 665 -19.38 14.00 16.78
CA LEU A 665 -17.97 14.34 16.66
C LEU A 665 -17.56 14.59 15.20
N GLN A 666 -17.99 13.72 14.26
CA GLN A 666 -17.72 13.92 12.84
C GLN A 666 -18.25 15.27 12.34
N LYS A 667 -19.50 15.62 12.71
CA LYS A 667 -20.10 16.91 12.37
C LYS A 667 -19.28 18.08 12.93
N THR A 668 -18.93 18.03 14.22
CA THR A 668 -18.13 19.07 14.88
C THR A 668 -16.78 19.29 14.18
N LEU A 669 -16.08 18.21 13.80
CA LEU A 669 -14.79 18.32 13.11
C LEU A 669 -14.94 18.93 11.71
N LEU A 670 -15.94 18.50 10.94
CA LEU A 670 -16.18 19.05 9.61
C LEU A 670 -16.58 20.53 9.67
N GLU A 671 -17.48 20.92 10.58
CA GLU A 671 -17.90 22.32 10.74
C GLU A 671 -16.75 23.23 11.18
N SER A 672 -15.84 22.72 12.03
CA SER A 672 -14.72 23.51 12.57
C SER A 672 -13.56 23.70 11.58
N PHE A 673 -13.29 22.71 10.72
CA PHE A 673 -12.03 22.65 9.98
C PHE A 673 -12.17 22.59 8.44
N SER A 674 -13.35 22.29 7.88
CA SER A 674 -13.47 22.13 6.41
C SER A 674 -13.19 23.40 5.61
N ILE A 675 -13.38 24.58 6.22
CA ILE A 675 -13.10 25.87 5.57
C ILE A 675 -11.59 26.07 5.41
N THR A 676 -10.81 25.79 6.45
CA THR A 676 -9.34 25.93 6.42
C THR A 676 -8.67 24.74 5.75
N ARG A 677 -9.33 23.58 5.71
CA ARG A 677 -8.84 22.33 5.12
C ARG A 677 -9.85 21.82 4.09
N PRO A 678 -9.84 22.32 2.85
CA PRO A 678 -10.82 21.93 1.83
C PRO A 678 -10.76 20.43 1.52
N ALA A 679 -9.58 19.81 1.61
CA ALA A 679 -9.39 18.39 1.40
C ALA A 679 -9.78 17.51 2.60
N LEU A 680 -10.28 18.07 3.70
CA LEU A 680 -10.54 17.32 4.94
C LEU A 680 -11.53 16.16 4.72
N SER A 681 -11.09 14.95 5.10
CA SER A 681 -11.92 13.74 5.13
C SER A 681 -12.01 13.22 6.57
N VAL A 682 -13.22 13.23 7.12
CA VAL A 682 -13.50 12.75 8.48
C VAL A 682 -14.56 11.67 8.40
N VAL A 683 -14.25 10.50 8.95
CA VAL A 683 -15.18 9.38 9.07
C VAL A 683 -15.07 8.83 10.48
N ILE A 684 -16.11 9.02 11.28
CA ILE A 684 -16.17 8.51 12.65
C ILE A 684 -17.41 7.64 12.73
N TYR A 685 -17.21 6.34 12.91
CA TYR A 685 -18.29 5.38 12.80
C TYR A 685 -18.09 4.16 13.71
N PRO A 686 -19.15 3.60 14.32
CA PRO A 686 -18.99 2.40 15.11
C PRO A 686 -18.59 1.20 14.22
N LEU A 687 -17.49 0.52 14.57
CA LEU A 687 -16.93 -0.58 13.76
C LEU A 687 -17.92 -1.74 13.54
N MET A 688 -18.79 -2.01 14.51
CA MET A 688 -19.69 -3.16 14.52
C MET A 688 -21.11 -2.82 14.03
N HIS A 689 -21.31 -1.66 13.44
CA HIS A 689 -22.62 -1.21 12.95
C HIS A 689 -22.91 -1.80 11.55
N GLU A 690 -24.16 -2.19 11.30
CA GLU A 690 -24.61 -2.86 10.07
C GLU A 690 -24.37 -2.03 8.80
N ASP A 691 -24.63 -0.71 8.87
CA ASP A 691 -24.43 0.23 7.76
C ASP A 691 -22.97 0.60 7.46
N LEU A 692 -21.98 0.04 8.16
CA LEU A 692 -20.57 0.40 7.95
C LEU A 692 -20.14 0.26 6.49
N ALA A 693 -20.62 -0.76 5.78
CA ALA A 693 -20.30 -0.95 4.36
C ALA A 693 -20.78 0.20 3.48
N ASN A 694 -21.92 0.83 3.81
CA ASN A 694 -22.43 1.99 3.08
C ASN A 694 -21.55 3.23 3.33
N VAL A 695 -21.07 3.40 4.57
CA VAL A 695 -20.13 4.47 4.92
C VAL A 695 -18.81 4.31 4.16
N ILE A 696 -18.26 3.09 4.13
CA ILE A 696 -17.01 2.77 3.44
C ILE A 696 -17.06 3.13 1.95
N ARG A 697 -18.19 2.89 1.29
CA ARG A 697 -18.38 3.22 -0.14
C ARG A 697 -18.40 4.71 -0.43
N GLY A 698 -18.80 5.53 0.55
CA GLY A 698 -18.79 6.99 0.42
C GLY A 698 -17.41 7.62 0.63
N MET A 699 -16.41 6.84 1.02
CA MET A 699 -15.07 7.34 1.33
C MET A 699 -14.29 7.62 0.04
N PRO A 700 -13.45 8.67 0.00
CA PRO A 700 -12.52 8.85 -1.10
C PRO A 700 -11.64 7.62 -1.27
N LEU A 701 -11.64 7.04 -2.48
CA LEU A 701 -10.92 5.79 -2.75
C LEU A 701 -9.43 5.90 -2.42
N CYS A 702 -8.79 7.05 -2.64
CA CYS A 702 -7.38 7.23 -2.26
C CYS A 702 -7.12 6.96 -0.76
N HIS A 703 -7.99 7.43 0.14
CA HIS A 703 -7.85 7.18 1.58
C HIS A 703 -8.33 5.79 1.98
N LEU A 704 -9.36 5.28 1.32
CA LEU A 704 -9.85 3.93 1.57
C LEU A 704 -8.77 2.90 1.23
N ASP A 705 -8.22 3.03 0.02
CA ASP A 705 -7.28 2.07 -0.54
C ASP A 705 -5.88 2.22 0.00
N GLU A 706 -5.39 3.40 0.41
CA GLU A 706 -4.00 3.57 0.85
C GLU A 706 -3.80 3.33 2.35
N ILE A 707 -4.79 3.63 3.19
CA ILE A 707 -4.62 3.61 4.65
C ILE A 707 -5.75 2.90 5.41
N THR A 708 -7.01 3.09 5.02
CA THR A 708 -8.14 2.57 5.81
C THR A 708 -8.19 1.04 5.76
N LEU A 709 -8.17 0.47 4.55
CA LEU A 709 -8.14 -0.98 4.36
C LEU A 709 -6.73 -1.53 4.59
N PHE A 710 -6.66 -2.60 5.38
CA PHE A 710 -5.42 -3.34 5.53
C PHE A 710 -5.18 -4.21 4.31
N LYS A 711 -4.13 -3.91 3.55
CA LYS A 711 -3.58 -4.78 2.51
C LYS A 711 -2.06 -4.65 2.47
N SER A 712 -1.41 -5.72 2.03
CA SER A 712 0.01 -5.68 1.71
C SER A 712 0.21 -4.72 0.53
N ARG A 713 1.36 -4.06 0.46
CA ARG A 713 1.72 -3.19 -0.67
C ARG A 713 2.87 -3.75 -1.49
N VAL A 714 3.59 -4.69 -0.90
CA VAL A 714 4.78 -5.29 -1.50
C VAL A 714 4.37 -6.16 -2.68
N ALA A 715 4.88 -5.82 -3.86
CA ALA A 715 4.65 -6.53 -5.12
C ALA A 715 3.17 -6.71 -5.53
N GLU A 716 2.24 -5.87 -5.05
CA GLU A 716 0.82 -5.96 -5.42
C GLU A 716 0.48 -5.32 -6.78
N GLU A 717 1.30 -4.38 -7.27
CA GLU A 717 1.11 -3.71 -8.56
C GLU A 717 2.42 -3.75 -9.37
N PRO A 718 2.33 -3.78 -10.72
CA PRO A 718 3.48 -3.61 -11.59
C PRO A 718 4.18 -2.27 -11.35
N ILE A 719 5.50 -2.26 -11.53
CA ILE A 719 6.30 -1.04 -11.49
C ILE A 719 5.78 -0.12 -12.61
N LYS A 720 5.44 1.13 -12.25
CA LYS A 720 5.00 2.13 -13.23
C LYS A 720 6.17 2.40 -14.18
N GLN A 721 6.02 2.01 -15.44
CA GLN A 721 6.99 2.26 -16.52
C GLN A 721 6.93 3.70 -17.00
#